data_AF-A0A7G8TA58-F1
#
_entry.id   AF-A0A7G8TA58-F1
#
_cell.length_a   1.000
_cell.length_b   1.000
_cell.length_c   1.000
_cell.angle_alpha   90.00
_cell.angle_beta   90.00
_cell.angle_gamma   90.00
#
_symmetry.space_group_name_H-M   'P 1'
#
loop_
_entity.id
_entity.type
_entity.pdbx_description
1 polymer ?
#
loop_
_entity_poly.entity_id
_entity_poly.type
_entity_poly.pdbx_seq_one_letter_code
_entity_poly.pdbx_strand_id
1 'polypeptide(L)'
;MRNHQIIENILSQYNIDNIDFDVYVIADAQVQTIKESDNRICHADESEFFSRTEFAEIASALFNVFGFVRVFYSEISFIEYILRNHIDPNGCIVYNLARDGKMPGKKSLIPSFCDLYHIKYTGSDAFVISLLRNKPDFSDILSVHDINVPISVVFNPKQENLSELNTALEGHEILIKNVCESASIGLTRECKMLFSSDAYPKLRQVATSVNPKQVLVQEFIDGMECEVLVLQYHKDYYAMTPVVITFPKDRTFMDTQISNGYQYGFQLLQTPVASSICATAEHAASILNIKDYARFDFRVRDNIPYLFDIAKHEIFIDKDQNCFYEFHCPEIQSILRKEEISERKERLLYYYRYYTETEQDNYYFRGYYLTLFAGKLTSQAFTLLCLAYIFSQRLLDYDLLNRIDDLIKQYAVTQQLNEFMEIRNFYDMLSQSPTTGDNTYSIYCKLKQFDFELPLKAELARACFHFFYTMTQTNDKYQKMLLNECLQYAKNKLMLSNFINPIQLKPADETIIRLTIVYEIAPYILDVRNDIDEFNLLYTLSQQLSIESRAKGEKGLAQYIQNIFNRKAFLFANPTQCEIYYERAKKYFSECQIWDEYCITLVCQAGTDIVIQKYQEAQICCNSAAEIADREGIMLPQPAKINNNLLIAQFLEFEQNSSNQQECATKAKNTRLLLAQELQGTPCATEFVILTNLCSLCLYCDDDASYSNYKDKIENLMQCTDVSDVSDENIDDFYRYYFVWFEAYRALRDKKWELAEKLFHKIDGFIPALFKKQEIFWEKKNAALKRLILSKEVLSAYDFCIHLVQTDRRETVLSKFFFRGLMLSDLQYTSYQ
;
A
#
# COMPACT_ATOMS: atom_id res chain seq x y z
N MET A 1 35.48 -20.20 24.61
CA MET A 1 35.79 -21.53 24.04
C MET A 1 34.70 -22.55 24.34
N ARG A 2 34.29 -22.78 25.60
CA ARG A 2 33.22 -23.74 25.96
C ARG A 2 31.89 -23.50 25.23
N ASN A 3 31.39 -22.26 25.21
CA ASN A 3 30.06 -21.95 24.68
C ASN A 3 29.96 -22.07 23.14
N HIS A 4 31.02 -21.69 22.43
CA HIS A 4 31.12 -21.83 20.97
C HIS A 4 31.02 -23.30 20.54
N GLN A 5 31.71 -24.18 21.25
CA GLN A 5 31.69 -25.62 20.97
C GLN A 5 30.32 -26.25 21.23
N ILE A 6 29.55 -25.73 22.20
CA ILE A 6 28.17 -26.19 22.44
C ILE A 6 27.26 -25.78 21.27
N ILE A 7 27.38 -24.55 20.79
CA ILE A 7 26.60 -24.09 19.62
C ILE A 7 26.94 -24.93 18.39
N GLU A 8 28.23 -25.17 18.12
CA GLU A 8 28.66 -26.07 17.03
C GLU A 8 28.08 -27.48 17.20
N ASN A 9 28.06 -28.04 18.41
CA ASN A 9 27.45 -29.33 18.68
C ASN A 9 25.94 -29.33 18.39
N ILE A 10 25.20 -28.32 18.87
CA ILE A 10 23.76 -28.16 18.62
C ILE A 10 23.48 -28.09 17.11
N LEU A 11 24.24 -27.28 16.37
CA LEU A 11 24.08 -27.14 14.91
C LEU A 11 24.46 -28.41 14.15
N SER A 12 25.52 -29.09 14.57
CA SER A 12 25.93 -30.36 13.96
C SER A 12 24.86 -31.45 14.12
N GLN A 13 24.18 -31.49 15.28
CA GLN A 13 23.06 -32.41 15.52
C GLN A 13 21.87 -32.07 14.62
N TYR A 14 21.57 -30.78 14.48
CA TYR A 14 20.50 -30.29 13.60
C TYR A 14 20.70 -30.65 12.13
N ASN A 15 21.94 -30.68 11.64
CA ASN A 15 22.25 -31.07 10.26
C ASN A 15 22.06 -32.58 9.98
N ILE A 16 21.94 -33.41 11.02
CA ILE A 16 21.75 -34.86 10.91
C ILE A 16 20.27 -35.25 11.03
N ASP A 17 19.50 -34.49 11.82
CA ASP A 17 18.10 -34.78 12.10
C ASP A 17 17.17 -34.31 10.94
N ASN A 18 16.38 -35.24 10.41
CA ASN A 18 15.37 -34.89 9.41
C ASN A 18 14.15 -34.26 10.11
N ILE A 19 13.84 -33.01 9.79
CA ILE A 19 12.72 -32.28 10.37
C ILE A 19 11.43 -32.75 9.67
N ASP A 20 10.67 -33.60 10.36
CA ASP A 20 9.43 -34.19 9.85
C ASP A 20 8.23 -33.85 10.78
N PHE A 21 8.18 -32.61 11.26
CA PHE A 21 7.10 -32.11 12.11
C PHE A 21 6.68 -30.70 11.69
N ASP A 22 5.41 -30.38 11.87
CA ASP A 22 4.86 -29.05 11.61
C ASP A 22 5.33 -28.05 12.66
N VAL A 23 5.64 -26.82 12.24
CA VAL A 23 5.95 -25.72 13.16
C VAL A 23 4.81 -24.71 13.17
N TYR A 24 4.25 -24.50 14.36
CA TYR A 24 3.22 -23.49 14.62
C TYR A 24 3.80 -22.32 15.40
N VAL A 25 3.83 -21.13 14.80
CA VAL A 25 4.30 -19.90 15.45
C VAL A 25 3.10 -19.13 15.96
N ILE A 26 3.09 -18.80 17.24
CA ILE A 26 2.09 -17.88 17.81
C ILE A 26 2.82 -16.59 18.13
N ALA A 27 2.48 -15.51 17.46
CA ALA A 27 3.18 -14.23 17.61
C ALA A 27 2.21 -13.06 17.47
N ASP A 28 2.05 -12.29 18.53
CA ASP A 28 1.20 -11.10 18.50
C ASP A 28 1.91 -9.96 17.76
N ALA A 29 1.25 -9.43 16.74
CA ALA A 29 1.77 -8.40 15.86
C ALA A 29 0.89 -7.15 15.90
N GLN A 30 1.53 -5.98 15.88
CA GLN A 30 0.88 -4.67 15.87
C GLN A 30 -0.16 -4.60 14.74
N VAL A 31 -1.32 -4.01 15.03
CA VAL A 31 -2.51 -3.95 14.15
C VAL A 31 -3.17 -5.31 13.87
N GLN A 32 -2.39 -6.35 13.54
CA GLN A 32 -2.93 -7.63 13.09
C GLN A 32 -3.61 -8.42 14.20
N THR A 33 -3.00 -8.48 15.39
CA THR A 33 -3.58 -9.21 16.54
C THR A 33 -4.94 -8.64 16.92
N ILE A 34 -5.07 -7.31 16.98
CA ILE A 34 -6.34 -6.64 17.31
C ILE A 34 -7.38 -6.86 16.20
N LYS A 35 -6.96 -6.85 14.93
CA LYS A 35 -7.85 -7.07 13.78
C LYS A 35 -8.46 -8.48 13.76
N GLU A 36 -7.69 -9.50 14.14
CA GLU A 36 -8.12 -10.90 14.11
C GLU A 36 -8.77 -11.40 15.41
N SER A 37 -8.62 -10.65 16.50
CA SER A 37 -9.04 -11.08 17.84
C SER A 37 -10.50 -10.80 18.13
N ASP A 38 -11.05 -11.56 19.08
CA ASP A 38 -12.38 -11.33 19.63
C ASP A 38 -12.44 -9.99 20.39
N ASN A 39 -13.42 -9.15 20.07
CA ASN A 39 -13.61 -7.83 20.68
C ASN A 39 -13.77 -7.83 22.21
N ARG A 40 -13.97 -8.99 22.84
CA ARG A 40 -14.02 -9.15 24.31
C ARG A 40 -12.64 -9.23 24.96
N ILE A 41 -11.57 -9.42 24.17
CA ILE A 41 -10.21 -9.54 24.68
C ILE A 41 -9.69 -8.15 25.04
N CYS A 42 -9.22 -8.01 26.27
CA CYS A 42 -8.51 -6.82 26.72
C CYS A 42 -7.03 -6.96 26.35
N HIS A 43 -6.65 -6.39 25.20
CA HIS A 43 -5.30 -6.50 24.65
C HIS A 43 -4.21 -5.87 25.50
N ALA A 44 -2.98 -6.36 25.37
CA ALA A 44 -1.79 -5.67 25.87
C ALA A 44 -1.60 -4.31 25.17
N ASP A 45 -0.64 -3.51 25.65
CA ASP A 45 -0.21 -2.32 24.91
C ASP A 45 0.44 -2.73 23.59
N GLU A 46 0.17 -2.03 22.48
CA GLU A 46 0.74 -2.38 21.16
C GLU A 46 2.27 -2.32 21.13
N SER A 47 2.91 -1.53 22.01
CA SER A 47 4.37 -1.53 22.16
C SER A 47 4.91 -2.88 22.65
N GLU A 48 4.06 -3.72 23.25
CA GLU A 48 4.45 -5.09 23.53
C GLU A 48 4.42 -5.96 22.29
N PHE A 49 3.60 -5.71 21.26
CA PHE A 49 3.49 -6.58 20.09
C PHE A 49 4.66 -6.42 19.11
N PHE A 50 4.93 -7.45 18.30
CA PHE A 50 5.93 -7.34 17.24
C PHE A 50 5.46 -6.30 16.23
N SER A 51 6.33 -5.36 15.87
CA SER A 51 6.15 -4.62 14.63
C SER A 51 6.12 -5.59 13.44
N ARG A 52 5.53 -5.15 12.33
CA ARG A 52 5.48 -5.96 11.10
C ARG A 52 6.89 -6.38 10.64
N THR A 53 7.86 -5.52 10.87
CA THR A 53 9.26 -5.72 10.54
C THR A 53 9.86 -6.85 11.39
N GLU A 54 9.82 -6.71 12.72
CA GLU A 54 10.36 -7.71 13.66
C GLU A 54 9.71 -9.08 13.47
N PHE A 55 8.39 -9.10 13.23
CA PHE A 55 7.69 -10.35 12.97
C PHE A 55 8.15 -11.02 11.67
N ALA A 56 8.31 -10.25 10.58
CA ALA A 56 8.74 -10.78 9.30
C ALA A 56 10.15 -11.38 9.37
N GLU A 57 11.03 -10.79 10.18
CA GLU A 57 12.38 -11.30 10.42
C GLU A 57 12.36 -12.66 11.11
N ILE A 58 11.63 -12.76 12.22
CA ILE A 58 11.48 -13.99 12.98
C ILE A 58 10.84 -15.07 12.12
N ALA A 59 9.75 -14.75 11.42
CA ALA A 59 9.06 -15.69 10.54
C ALA A 59 9.97 -16.17 9.40
N SER A 60 10.78 -15.28 8.82
CA SER A 60 11.74 -15.63 7.78
C SER A 60 12.84 -16.57 8.31
N ALA A 61 13.40 -16.28 9.48
CA ALA A 61 14.39 -17.14 10.12
C ALA A 61 13.83 -18.53 10.45
N LEU A 62 12.61 -18.61 10.98
CA LEU A 62 11.94 -19.88 11.27
C LEU A 62 11.61 -20.65 9.99
N PHE A 63 11.13 -19.97 8.95
CA PHE A 63 10.87 -20.59 7.64
C PHE A 63 12.17 -21.10 7.00
N ASN A 64 13.27 -20.37 7.14
CA ASN A 64 14.60 -20.83 6.74
C ASN A 64 14.99 -22.11 7.45
N VAL A 65 14.81 -22.16 8.76
CA VAL A 65 15.29 -23.27 9.58
C VAL A 65 14.40 -24.51 9.33
N PHE A 66 13.09 -24.37 9.46
CA PHE A 66 12.13 -25.48 9.48
C PHE A 66 11.37 -25.74 8.16
N GLY A 67 11.52 -24.88 7.15
CA GLY A 67 10.74 -24.99 5.92
C GLY A 67 9.31 -24.48 6.12
N PHE A 68 8.32 -25.37 6.11
CA PHE A 68 6.91 -24.96 6.23
C PHE A 68 6.57 -24.59 7.68
N VAL A 69 6.21 -23.32 7.89
CA VAL A 69 5.81 -22.77 9.18
C VAL A 69 4.43 -22.13 9.03
N ARG A 70 3.52 -22.41 9.97
CA ARG A 70 2.21 -21.76 10.03
C ARG A 70 2.18 -20.77 11.20
N VAL A 71 1.73 -19.56 10.90
CA VAL A 71 1.69 -18.43 11.84
C VAL A 71 0.26 -18.20 12.33
N PHE A 72 0.13 -17.88 13.61
CA PHE A 72 -1.08 -17.40 14.26
C PHE A 72 -0.80 -16.07 14.96
N TYR A 73 -1.59 -15.04 14.66
CA TYR A 73 -1.48 -13.71 15.27
C TYR A 73 -2.31 -13.53 16.54
N SER A 74 -2.93 -14.61 17.02
CA SER A 74 -3.73 -14.63 18.24
C SER A 74 -3.65 -16.02 18.88
N GLU A 75 -3.54 -16.07 20.20
CA GLU A 75 -3.59 -17.32 20.97
C GLU A 75 -4.90 -18.08 20.74
N ILE A 76 -6.00 -17.36 20.59
CA ILE A 76 -7.33 -17.96 20.38
C ILE A 76 -7.42 -18.61 19.00
N SER A 77 -6.93 -17.95 17.95
CA SER A 77 -6.89 -18.51 16.59
C SER A 77 -6.09 -19.81 16.53
N PHE A 78 -4.97 -19.88 17.25
CA PHE A 78 -4.19 -21.11 17.39
C PHE A 78 -4.99 -22.20 18.13
N ILE A 79 -5.58 -21.88 19.29
CA ILE A 79 -6.38 -22.83 20.07
C ILE A 79 -7.53 -23.38 19.23
N GLU A 80 -8.30 -22.52 18.55
CA GLU A 80 -9.38 -22.94 17.66
C GLU A 80 -8.90 -23.85 16.54
N TYR A 81 -7.75 -23.53 15.94
CA TYR A 81 -7.16 -24.36 14.89
C TYR A 81 -6.82 -25.77 15.40
N ILE A 82 -6.16 -25.89 16.54
CA ILE A 82 -5.82 -27.19 17.13
C ILE A 82 -7.10 -27.98 17.46
N LEU A 83 -8.08 -27.34 18.08
CA LEU A 83 -9.35 -27.98 18.46
C LEU A 83 -10.15 -28.48 17.26
N ARG A 84 -10.17 -27.72 16.15
CA ARG A 84 -10.94 -28.07 14.95
C ARG A 84 -10.28 -29.14 14.08
N ASN A 85 -8.94 -29.15 14.02
CA ASN A 85 -8.21 -30.00 13.07
C ASN A 85 -7.67 -31.30 13.70
N HIS A 86 -7.80 -31.49 15.01
CA HIS A 86 -7.34 -32.70 15.70
C HIS A 86 -5.88 -33.06 15.39
N ILE A 87 -5.00 -32.06 15.45
CA ILE A 87 -3.57 -32.22 15.14
C ILE A 87 -2.92 -33.23 16.10
N ASP A 88 -2.09 -34.12 15.56
CA ASP A 88 -1.27 -35.04 16.36
C ASP A 88 -0.20 -34.24 17.13
N PRO A 89 -0.19 -34.27 18.48
CA PRO A 89 0.81 -33.58 19.28
C PRO A 89 2.26 -34.02 19.03
N ASN A 90 2.49 -35.23 18.52
CA ASN A 90 3.83 -35.72 18.18
C ASN A 90 4.32 -35.24 16.81
N GLY A 91 3.39 -34.84 15.94
CA GLY A 91 3.67 -34.35 14.60
C GLY A 91 3.87 -32.84 14.51
N CYS A 92 3.92 -32.12 15.64
CA CYS A 92 4.14 -30.68 15.63
C CYS A 92 4.93 -30.14 16.82
N ILE A 93 5.45 -28.93 16.64
CA ILE A 93 6.02 -28.10 17.70
C ILE A 93 5.46 -26.69 17.60
N VAL A 94 5.27 -26.08 18.77
CA VAL A 94 4.79 -24.72 18.92
C VAL A 94 5.96 -23.79 19.25
N TYR A 95 6.26 -22.86 18.36
CA TYR A 95 7.20 -21.77 18.62
C TYR A 95 6.43 -20.61 19.26
N ASN A 96 6.52 -20.49 20.59
CA ASN A 96 5.66 -19.62 21.37
C ASN A 96 6.27 -18.22 21.56
N LEU A 97 5.72 -17.24 20.84
CA LEU A 97 6.04 -15.81 20.98
C LEU A 97 4.81 -15.00 21.44
N ALA A 98 3.83 -15.67 22.03
CA ALA A 98 2.58 -15.08 22.51
C ALA A 98 2.81 -14.16 23.71
N ARG A 99 2.05 -13.06 23.76
CA ARG A 99 2.21 -11.97 24.72
C ARG A 99 0.97 -11.12 24.96
N ASP A 100 -0.16 -11.44 24.34
CA ASP A 100 -1.38 -10.65 24.52
C ASP A 100 -2.01 -10.82 25.91
N GLY A 101 -2.71 -9.77 26.36
CA GLY A 101 -3.42 -9.68 27.63
C GLY A 101 -2.86 -8.65 28.62
N LYS A 102 -3.58 -8.40 29.71
CA LYS A 102 -3.19 -7.40 30.76
C LYS A 102 -2.82 -7.99 32.11
N MET A 103 -3.12 -9.27 32.35
CA MET A 103 -2.94 -9.90 33.66
C MET A 103 -1.56 -10.56 33.80
N PRO A 104 -1.06 -10.83 35.02
CA PRO A 104 0.27 -11.42 35.24
C PRO A 104 0.52 -12.77 34.53
N GLY A 105 -0.52 -13.57 34.29
CA GLY A 105 -0.42 -14.85 33.57
C GLY A 105 -0.52 -14.78 32.04
N LYS A 106 -0.47 -13.58 31.42
CA LYS A 106 -0.78 -13.39 29.99
C LYS A 106 0.04 -14.29 29.03
N LYS A 107 1.36 -14.38 29.26
CA LYS A 107 2.30 -15.21 28.46
C LYS A 107 2.20 -16.72 28.76
N SER A 108 1.33 -17.13 29.69
CA SER A 108 1.24 -18.50 30.21
C SER A 108 0.10 -19.30 29.58
N LEU A 109 -0.77 -18.67 28.78
CA LEU A 109 -1.92 -19.32 28.15
C LEU A 109 -1.49 -20.43 27.18
N ILE A 110 -0.62 -20.12 26.20
CA ILE A 110 -0.15 -21.09 25.21
C ILE A 110 0.62 -22.25 25.85
N PRO A 111 1.59 -22.03 26.77
CA PRO A 111 2.23 -23.12 27.49
C PRO A 111 1.23 -24.01 28.23
N SER A 112 0.29 -23.43 28.97
CA SER A 112 -0.74 -24.20 29.71
C SER A 112 -1.59 -25.06 28.79
N PHE A 113 -1.99 -24.50 27.64
CA PHE A 113 -2.78 -25.22 26.64
C PHE A 113 -1.98 -26.35 26.00
N CYS A 114 -0.71 -26.09 25.63
CA CYS A 114 0.15 -27.11 25.03
C CYS A 114 0.43 -28.25 26.00
N ASP A 115 0.67 -27.97 27.29
CA ASP A 115 0.84 -28.98 28.34
C ASP A 115 -0.41 -29.89 28.46
N LEU A 116 -1.61 -29.31 28.43
CA LEU A 116 -2.88 -30.04 28.48
C LEU A 116 -3.07 -30.97 27.27
N TYR A 117 -2.66 -30.53 26.08
CA TYR A 117 -2.76 -31.29 24.83
C TYR A 117 -1.52 -32.14 24.51
N HIS A 118 -0.52 -32.16 25.40
CA HIS A 118 0.77 -32.83 25.20
C HIS A 118 1.53 -32.38 23.93
N ILE A 119 1.33 -31.13 23.50
CA ILE A 119 2.01 -30.53 22.36
C ILE A 119 3.36 -29.97 22.81
N LYS A 120 4.43 -30.24 22.06
CA LYS A 120 5.76 -29.67 22.36
C LYS A 120 5.78 -28.18 22.04
N TYR A 121 6.44 -27.38 22.86
CA TYR A 121 6.59 -25.94 22.62
C TYR A 121 7.94 -25.40 23.11
N THR A 122 8.31 -24.23 22.60
CA THR A 122 9.53 -23.50 22.99
C THR A 122 9.35 -22.67 24.25
N GLY A 123 10.41 -22.62 25.06
CA GLY A 123 10.51 -21.92 26.33
C GLY A 123 9.89 -22.68 27.51
N SER A 124 9.95 -22.03 28.68
CA SER A 124 9.41 -22.58 29.93
C SER A 124 7.89 -22.67 29.99
N ASP A 125 7.45 -23.52 30.92
CA ASP A 125 6.05 -23.80 31.23
C ASP A 125 5.31 -22.59 31.84
N ALA A 126 4.00 -22.74 31.97
CA ALA A 126 3.11 -21.69 32.45
C ALA A 126 3.47 -21.16 33.86
N PHE A 127 3.98 -22.02 34.74
CA PHE A 127 4.36 -21.63 36.10
C PHE A 127 5.62 -20.78 36.06
N VAL A 128 6.67 -21.28 35.42
CA VAL A 128 7.96 -20.58 35.32
C VAL A 128 7.75 -19.23 34.63
N ILE A 129 6.98 -19.16 33.54
CA ILE A 129 6.73 -17.87 32.86
C ILE A 129 5.97 -16.86 33.70
N SER A 130 5.01 -17.33 34.50
CA SER A 130 4.31 -16.44 35.44
C SER A 130 5.25 -15.94 36.54
N LEU A 131 6.15 -16.81 37.02
CA LEU A 131 7.16 -16.47 38.02
C LEU A 131 8.16 -15.43 37.50
N LEU A 132 8.72 -15.62 36.30
CA LEU A 132 9.71 -14.69 35.72
C LEU A 132 9.12 -13.30 35.43
N ARG A 133 7.80 -13.20 35.24
CA ARG A 133 7.16 -11.90 35.12
C ARG A 133 7.04 -11.18 36.45
N ASN A 134 6.95 -11.91 37.56
CA ASN A 134 6.81 -11.29 38.87
C ASN A 134 8.19 -10.97 39.46
N LYS A 135 8.66 -9.76 39.17
CA LYS A 135 9.97 -9.24 39.60
C LYS A 135 10.31 -9.44 41.08
N PRO A 136 9.45 -9.07 42.04
CA PRO A 136 9.72 -9.34 43.46
C PRO A 136 9.81 -10.83 43.76
N ASP A 137 8.89 -11.66 43.27
CA ASP A 137 8.88 -13.10 43.61
C ASP A 137 10.15 -13.83 43.14
N PHE A 138 10.59 -13.62 41.89
CA PHE A 138 11.83 -14.26 41.44
C PHE A 138 13.04 -13.66 42.16
N SER A 139 13.03 -12.37 42.48
CA SER A 139 14.15 -11.72 43.20
C SER A 139 14.30 -12.28 44.60
N ASP A 140 13.20 -12.51 45.32
CA ASP A 140 13.19 -13.10 46.66
C ASP A 140 13.74 -14.54 46.64
N ILE A 141 13.32 -15.35 45.66
CA ILE A 141 13.85 -16.71 45.47
C ILE A 141 15.35 -16.66 45.23
N LEU A 142 15.81 -15.83 44.29
CA LEU A 142 17.21 -15.72 43.92
C LEU A 142 18.08 -15.21 45.08
N SER A 143 17.60 -14.23 45.84
CA SER A 143 18.28 -13.67 47.01
C SER A 143 18.57 -14.71 48.09
N VAL A 144 17.60 -15.60 48.36
CA VAL A 144 17.78 -16.72 49.32
C VAL A 144 18.84 -17.74 48.85
N HIS A 145 19.13 -17.77 47.54
CA HIS A 145 20.14 -18.61 46.92
C HIS A 145 21.46 -17.86 46.63
N ASP A 146 21.74 -16.78 47.36
CA ASP A 146 22.97 -15.99 47.27
C ASP A 146 23.23 -15.37 45.88
N ILE A 147 22.17 -15.17 45.08
CA ILE A 147 22.24 -14.37 43.84
C ILE A 147 21.98 -12.91 44.21
N ASN A 148 22.93 -12.05 43.86
CA ASN A 148 22.78 -10.61 44.08
C ASN A 148 21.63 -10.07 43.21
N VAL A 149 20.62 -9.52 43.87
CA VAL A 149 19.51 -8.79 43.26
C VAL A 149 19.39 -7.43 43.95
N PRO A 150 18.91 -6.38 43.26
CA PRO A 150 18.71 -5.08 43.92
C PRO A 150 17.63 -5.16 44.99
N ILE A 151 17.80 -4.42 46.09
CA ILE A 151 16.80 -4.34 47.16
C ILE A 151 15.47 -3.85 46.56
N SER A 152 14.40 -4.60 46.73
CA SER A 152 13.12 -4.35 46.06
C SER A 152 11.97 -4.38 47.07
N VAL A 153 11.12 -3.37 47.04
CA VAL A 153 9.93 -3.26 47.90
C VAL A 153 8.71 -2.98 47.04
N VAL A 154 7.65 -3.74 47.26
CA VAL A 154 6.40 -3.56 46.56
C VAL A 154 5.57 -2.49 47.27
N PHE A 155 5.26 -1.40 46.57
CA PHE A 155 4.59 -0.23 47.14
C PHE A 155 3.20 -0.02 46.52
N ASN A 156 2.21 0.20 47.38
CA ASN A 156 0.86 0.58 46.96
C ASN A 156 0.66 2.10 47.15
N PRO A 157 0.55 2.89 46.07
CA PRO A 157 0.41 4.35 46.17
C PRO A 157 -0.85 4.81 46.90
N LYS A 158 -1.84 3.93 47.13
CA LYS A 158 -3.05 4.25 47.88
C LYS A 158 -2.88 4.08 49.39
N GLN A 159 -1.89 3.30 49.84
CA GLN A 159 -1.61 3.10 51.26
C GLN A 159 -0.67 4.20 51.79
N GLU A 160 -0.73 4.45 53.09
CA GLU A 160 0.11 5.47 53.75
C GLU A 160 1.32 4.87 54.50
N ASN A 161 1.45 3.53 54.52
CA ASN A 161 2.55 2.89 55.24
C ASN A 161 3.85 2.90 54.42
N LEU A 162 4.90 3.49 54.99
CA LEU A 162 6.25 3.57 54.42
C LEU A 162 7.29 2.78 55.23
N SER A 163 6.89 2.06 56.27
CA SER A 163 7.84 1.43 57.20
C SER A 163 8.84 0.52 56.48
N GLU A 164 8.36 -0.27 55.52
CA GLU A 164 9.20 -1.18 54.73
C GLU A 164 10.16 -0.43 53.82
N LEU A 165 9.68 0.60 53.11
CA LEU A 165 10.51 1.45 52.26
C LEU A 165 11.60 2.17 53.05
N ASN A 166 11.25 2.77 54.19
CA ASN A 166 12.19 3.47 55.06
C ASN A 166 13.23 2.51 55.65
N THR A 167 12.84 1.28 55.98
CA THR A 167 13.77 0.29 56.53
C THR A 167 14.75 -0.22 55.47
N ALA A 168 14.26 -0.43 54.23
CA ALA A 168 15.03 -1.10 53.20
C ALA A 168 15.82 -0.14 52.28
N LEU A 169 15.31 1.07 52.01
CA LEU A 169 15.79 1.92 50.92
C LEU A 169 16.18 3.35 51.33
N GLU A 170 16.05 3.74 52.60
CA GLU A 170 16.44 5.10 53.05
C GLU A 170 17.88 5.41 52.64
N GLY A 171 18.07 6.56 51.97
CA GLY A 171 19.37 7.01 51.47
C GLY A 171 19.86 6.35 50.18
N HIS A 172 19.11 5.42 49.58
CA HIS A 172 19.47 4.79 48.30
C HIS A 172 18.89 5.57 47.12
N GLU A 173 19.60 5.57 45.98
CA GLU A 173 18.93 5.85 44.71
C GLU A 173 17.95 4.72 44.41
N ILE A 174 16.75 5.07 43.97
CA ILE A 174 15.68 4.13 43.67
C ILE A 174 15.19 4.33 42.24
N LEU A 175 14.63 3.25 41.68
CA LEU A 175 13.88 3.22 40.44
C LEU A 175 12.48 2.67 40.71
N ILE A 176 11.46 3.42 40.32
CA ILE A 176 10.05 3.06 40.46
C ILE A 176 9.57 2.45 39.15
N LYS A 177 9.21 1.17 39.14
CA LYS A 177 8.83 0.42 37.92
C LYS A 177 7.59 -0.44 38.12
N ASN A 178 6.99 -0.91 37.03
CA ASN A 178 5.89 -1.87 37.08
C ASN A 178 6.37 -3.23 37.61
N VAL A 179 5.49 -3.93 38.35
CA VAL A 179 5.81 -5.25 38.93
C VAL A 179 5.94 -6.33 37.87
N CYS A 180 5.00 -6.37 36.91
CA CYS A 180 4.89 -7.46 35.93
C CYS A 180 5.04 -7.05 34.46
N GLU A 181 5.30 -5.77 34.15
CA GLU A 181 5.42 -5.31 32.76
C GLU A 181 6.84 -5.45 32.19
N SER A 182 6.94 -5.25 30.87
CA SER A 182 8.14 -5.37 30.04
C SER A 182 8.38 -4.08 29.24
N ALA A 183 9.37 -4.08 28.33
CA ALA A 183 9.64 -3.00 27.36
C ALA A 183 9.79 -1.58 27.98
N SER A 184 10.26 -1.50 29.23
CA SER A 184 10.37 -0.24 29.99
C SER A 184 9.04 0.55 30.12
N ILE A 185 7.88 -0.11 29.94
CA ILE A 185 6.57 0.56 29.92
C ILE A 185 6.31 1.30 31.23
N GLY A 186 6.03 2.60 31.08
CA GLY A 186 5.71 3.51 32.18
C GLY A 186 6.94 4.10 32.88
N LEU A 187 8.17 3.72 32.49
CA LEU A 187 9.39 4.34 32.98
C LEU A 187 9.63 5.69 32.32
N THR A 188 9.83 6.71 33.15
CA THR A 188 10.21 8.07 32.77
C THR A 188 11.42 8.53 33.58
N ARG A 189 11.99 9.69 33.25
CA ARG A 189 13.14 10.27 33.99
C ARG A 189 12.84 10.45 35.48
N GLU A 190 11.60 10.79 35.81
CA GLU A 190 11.13 11.04 37.17
C GLU A 190 11.05 9.77 38.03
N CYS A 191 11.06 8.59 37.39
CA CYS A 191 11.03 7.29 38.08
C CYS A 191 12.33 6.98 38.82
N LYS A 192 13.45 7.62 38.46
CA LYS A 192 14.70 7.57 39.21
C LYS A 192 14.78 8.74 40.19
N MET A 193 15.02 8.44 41.47
CA MET A 193 15.24 9.48 42.49
C MET A 193 16.04 8.97 43.69
N LEU A 194 16.65 9.87 44.46
CA LEU A 194 17.17 9.56 45.78
C LEU A 194 16.00 9.41 46.75
N PHE A 195 15.90 8.27 47.43
CA PHE A 195 14.86 8.04 48.42
C PHE A 195 15.26 8.61 49.78
N SER A 196 14.38 9.47 50.31
CA SER A 196 14.39 9.88 51.70
C SER A 196 12.96 9.97 52.21
N SER A 197 12.78 9.85 53.53
CA SER A 197 11.46 9.98 54.16
C SER A 197 10.72 11.28 53.80
N ASP A 198 11.45 12.38 53.51
CA ASP A 198 10.90 13.67 53.09
C ASP A 198 10.42 13.69 51.62
N ALA A 199 10.84 12.73 50.79
CA ALA A 199 10.49 12.63 49.37
C ALA A 199 9.14 11.94 49.11
N TYR A 200 8.40 11.56 50.16
CA TYR A 200 7.14 10.80 50.05
C TYR A 200 6.10 11.40 49.08
N PRO A 201 5.81 12.71 49.08
CA PRO A 201 4.83 13.28 48.15
C PRO A 201 5.21 13.05 46.69
N LYS A 202 6.51 13.19 46.37
CA LYS A 202 7.04 12.97 45.02
C LYS A 202 7.02 11.49 44.66
N LEU A 203 7.47 10.61 45.57
CA LEU A 203 7.39 9.16 45.40
C LEU A 203 5.95 8.73 45.08
N ARG A 204 4.98 9.15 45.88
CA ARG A 204 3.56 8.82 45.70
C ARG A 204 3.03 9.33 44.35
N GLN A 205 3.38 10.55 43.96
CA GLN A 205 2.97 11.12 42.67
C GLN A 205 3.50 10.27 41.50
N VAL A 206 4.80 9.99 41.49
CA VAL A 206 5.43 9.20 40.43
C VAL A 206 4.90 7.77 40.42
N ALA A 207 4.83 7.11 41.58
CA ALA A 207 4.30 5.75 41.70
C ALA A 207 2.85 5.65 41.22
N THR A 208 2.01 6.64 41.53
CA THR A 208 0.62 6.69 41.04
C THR A 208 0.57 6.82 39.51
N SER A 209 1.49 7.56 38.91
CA SER A 209 1.57 7.72 37.44
C SER A 209 2.06 6.45 36.73
N VAL A 210 2.96 5.69 37.34
CA VAL A 210 3.44 4.40 36.81
C VAL A 210 2.34 3.34 36.91
N ASN A 211 1.78 3.15 38.11
CA ASN A 211 0.67 2.23 38.34
C ASN A 211 -0.09 2.57 39.63
N PRO A 212 -1.38 2.97 39.54
CA PRO A 212 -2.14 3.42 40.71
C PRO A 212 -2.51 2.29 41.68
N LYS A 213 -2.29 1.02 41.32
CA LYS A 213 -2.57 -0.14 42.20
C LYS A 213 -1.33 -0.55 42.99
N GLN A 214 -0.20 -0.73 42.29
CA GLN A 214 1.02 -1.27 42.88
C GLN A 214 2.20 -1.05 41.94
N VAL A 215 3.34 -0.66 42.50
CA VAL A 215 4.63 -0.52 41.81
C VAL A 215 5.73 -1.27 42.56
N LEU A 216 6.82 -1.57 41.87
CA LEU A 216 8.07 -2.02 42.47
C LEU A 216 8.99 -0.82 42.66
N VAL A 217 9.37 -0.53 43.90
CA VAL A 217 10.40 0.45 44.23
C VAL A 217 11.69 -0.34 44.48
N GLN A 218 12.67 -0.17 43.61
CA GLN A 218 13.89 -0.97 43.59
C GLN A 218 15.12 -0.10 43.74
N GLU A 219 16.15 -0.55 44.47
CA GLU A 219 17.47 0.09 44.51
C GLU A 219 18.01 0.24 43.08
N PHE A 220 18.41 1.46 42.74
CA PHE A 220 19.08 1.73 41.48
C PHE A 220 20.58 1.43 41.62
N ILE A 221 21.02 0.36 40.96
CA ILE A 221 22.43 -0.03 40.93
C ILE A 221 23.18 0.83 39.90
N ASP A 222 23.86 1.88 40.36
CA ASP A 222 24.65 2.72 39.47
C ASP A 222 25.86 1.96 38.91
N GLY A 223 26.01 1.98 37.58
CA GLY A 223 26.97 1.15 36.87
C GLY A 223 26.51 0.73 35.48
N MET A 224 27.25 -0.20 34.89
CA MET A 224 27.02 -0.71 33.53
C MET A 224 25.78 -1.62 33.50
N GLU A 225 24.97 -1.49 32.45
CA GLU A 225 23.83 -2.37 32.17
C GLU A 225 24.20 -3.38 31.08
N CYS A 226 23.91 -4.66 31.28
CA CYS A 226 24.18 -5.69 30.29
C CYS A 226 23.14 -6.81 30.31
N GLU A 227 22.92 -7.41 29.16
CA GLU A 227 22.04 -8.56 28.97
C GLU A 227 22.82 -9.83 28.61
N VAL A 228 22.33 -10.98 29.07
CA VAL A 228 22.95 -12.29 28.82
C VAL A 228 21.89 -13.30 28.44
N LEU A 229 22.05 -13.91 27.26
CA LEU A 229 21.25 -15.06 26.86
C LEU A 229 21.77 -16.32 27.55
N VAL A 230 20.88 -17.08 28.18
CA VAL A 230 21.21 -18.41 28.71
C VAL A 230 20.42 -19.46 27.95
N LEU A 231 21.10 -20.47 27.45
CA LEU A 231 20.51 -21.62 26.76
C LEU A 231 20.57 -22.86 27.67
N GLN A 232 19.51 -23.65 27.68
CA GLN A 232 19.49 -24.97 28.29
C GLN A 232 19.73 -26.03 27.22
N TYR A 233 20.75 -26.87 27.40
CA TYR A 233 21.03 -27.98 26.50
C TYR A 233 21.44 -29.21 27.33
N HIS A 234 20.77 -30.35 27.09
CA HIS A 234 20.94 -31.58 27.89
C HIS A 234 20.86 -31.38 29.42
N LYS A 235 20.00 -30.47 29.88
CA LYS A 235 19.78 -30.06 31.29
C LYS A 235 20.89 -29.22 31.93
N ASP A 236 21.94 -28.92 31.19
CA ASP A 236 22.94 -27.93 31.60
C ASP A 236 22.59 -26.55 31.04
N TYR A 237 23.02 -25.50 31.73
CA TYR A 237 22.82 -24.11 31.32
C TYR A 237 24.12 -23.52 30.79
N TYR A 238 24.00 -22.75 29.71
CA TYR A 238 25.11 -22.12 29.01
C TYR A 238 24.79 -20.65 28.77
N ALA A 239 25.47 -19.76 29.50
CA ALA A 239 25.36 -18.32 29.27
C ALA A 239 26.23 -17.90 28.08
N MET A 240 25.64 -17.15 27.14
CA MET A 240 26.34 -16.54 26.02
C MET A 240 27.19 -15.35 26.48
N THR A 241 27.99 -14.80 25.57
CA THR A 241 28.81 -13.62 25.85
C THR A 241 27.91 -12.44 26.25
N PRO A 242 28.12 -11.81 27.42
CA PRO A 242 27.30 -10.68 27.85
C PRO A 242 27.42 -9.47 26.92
N VAL A 243 26.31 -8.78 26.70
CA VAL A 243 26.23 -7.60 25.83
C VAL A 243 25.86 -6.38 26.67
N VAL A 244 26.72 -5.37 26.63
CA VAL A 244 26.52 -4.08 27.29
C VAL A 244 25.52 -3.24 26.51
N ILE A 245 24.54 -2.67 27.21
CA ILE A 245 23.60 -1.70 26.65
C ILE A 245 24.21 -0.30 26.83
N THR A 246 24.34 0.42 25.73
CA THR A 246 24.90 1.77 25.67
C THR A 246 23.80 2.80 25.44
N PHE A 247 23.83 3.88 26.21
CA PHE A 247 22.83 4.94 26.18
C PHE A 247 23.45 6.28 25.75
N PRO A 248 22.65 7.27 25.32
CA PRO A 248 23.11 8.65 25.15
C PRO A 248 23.73 9.20 26.44
N LYS A 249 24.72 10.11 26.31
CA LYS A 249 25.53 10.58 27.45
C LYS A 249 24.75 11.23 28.59
N ASP A 250 23.54 11.73 28.34
CA ASP A 250 22.67 12.34 29.37
C ASP A 250 21.80 11.30 30.11
N ARG A 251 21.97 10.00 29.82
CA ARG A 251 21.13 8.90 30.31
C ARG A 251 21.92 7.88 31.09
N THR A 252 21.27 7.31 32.11
CA THR A 252 21.86 6.30 33.00
C THR A 252 21.08 4.97 33.01
N PHE A 253 19.88 4.94 32.42
CA PHE A 253 19.02 3.77 32.29
C PHE A 253 18.07 3.91 31.11
N MET A 254 17.45 2.80 30.68
CA MET A 254 16.46 2.76 29.61
C MET A 254 15.08 3.23 30.11
N ASP A 255 14.53 4.29 29.51
CA ASP A 255 13.14 4.73 29.74
C ASP A 255 12.24 4.39 28.53
N THR A 256 10.92 4.59 28.67
CA THR A 256 9.94 4.26 27.61
C THR A 256 10.28 4.94 26.28
N GLN A 257 10.77 6.19 26.33
CA GLN A 257 11.09 6.96 25.13
C GLN A 257 12.32 6.40 24.40
N ILE A 258 13.37 6.06 25.14
CA ILE A 258 14.58 5.44 24.58
C ILE A 258 14.26 4.07 23.98
N SER A 259 13.47 3.26 24.71
CA SER A 259 13.03 1.93 24.29
C SER A 259 12.26 1.99 22.96
N ASN A 260 11.15 2.75 22.93
CA ASN A 260 10.29 2.84 21.74
C ASN A 260 10.96 3.56 20.56
N GLY A 261 11.92 4.44 20.84
CA GLY A 261 12.68 5.15 19.81
C GLY A 261 13.92 4.41 19.32
N TYR A 262 14.22 3.21 19.84
CA TYR A 262 15.44 2.45 19.58
C TYR A 262 16.71 3.30 19.73
N GLN A 263 16.76 4.15 20.77
CA GLN A 263 17.85 5.12 21.01
C GLN A 263 18.93 4.56 21.94
N TYR A 264 19.41 3.35 21.66
CA TYR A 264 20.45 2.64 22.41
C TYR A 264 21.28 1.78 21.45
N GLY A 265 22.41 1.25 21.92
CA GLY A 265 23.24 0.37 21.12
C GLY A 265 23.91 -0.71 21.97
N PHE A 266 24.53 -1.67 21.31
CA PHE A 266 25.07 -2.87 21.95
C PHE A 266 26.60 -2.96 21.81
N GLN A 267 27.27 -3.43 22.86
CA GLN A 267 28.71 -3.68 22.84
C GLN A 267 29.06 -4.96 23.60
N LEU A 268 29.89 -5.82 23.02
CA LEU A 268 30.36 -7.02 23.72
C LEU A 268 31.17 -6.70 24.99
N LEU A 269 30.85 -7.41 26.07
CA LEU A 269 31.61 -7.35 27.31
C LEU A 269 32.72 -8.40 27.33
N GLN A 270 33.97 -7.94 27.20
CA GLN A 270 35.15 -8.81 27.22
C GLN A 270 35.99 -8.68 28.51
N THR A 271 35.47 -8.01 29.53
CA THR A 271 36.17 -7.80 30.79
C THR A 271 36.04 -9.01 31.72
N PRO A 272 36.90 -9.15 32.75
CA PRO A 272 36.84 -10.30 33.67
C PRO A 272 35.48 -10.49 34.38
N VAL A 273 34.69 -9.43 34.54
CA VAL A 273 33.35 -9.51 35.15
C VAL A 273 32.36 -10.32 34.31
N ALA A 274 32.59 -10.44 32.99
CA ALA A 274 31.76 -11.25 32.09
C ALA A 274 31.63 -12.70 32.56
N SER A 275 32.72 -13.30 33.05
CA SER A 275 32.69 -14.67 33.57
C SER A 275 31.84 -14.80 34.84
N SER A 276 31.85 -13.78 35.70
CA SER A 276 30.99 -13.74 36.88
C SER A 276 29.52 -13.60 36.48
N ILE A 277 29.21 -12.75 35.51
CA ILE A 277 27.83 -12.56 35.02
C ILE A 277 27.31 -13.87 34.43
N CYS A 278 28.09 -14.53 33.55
CA CYS A 278 27.71 -15.82 32.97
C CYS A 278 27.42 -16.88 34.05
N ALA A 279 28.31 -17.04 35.03
CA ALA A 279 28.13 -18.01 36.10
C ALA A 279 26.90 -17.71 36.96
N THR A 280 26.65 -16.43 37.28
CA THR A 280 25.45 -16.01 38.01
C THR A 280 24.18 -16.27 37.20
N ALA A 281 24.20 -16.00 35.89
CA ALA A 281 23.06 -16.23 35.00
C ALA A 281 22.74 -17.73 34.84
N GLU A 282 23.76 -18.58 34.68
CA GLU A 282 23.60 -20.05 34.63
C GLU A 282 23.03 -20.59 35.95
N HIS A 283 23.52 -20.10 37.10
CA HIS A 283 23.03 -20.52 38.41
C HIS A 283 21.59 -20.06 38.64
N ALA A 284 21.26 -18.80 38.31
CA ALA A 284 19.90 -18.27 38.39
C ALA A 284 18.93 -19.05 37.49
N ALA A 285 19.34 -19.38 36.26
CA ALA A 285 18.54 -20.21 35.35
C ALA A 285 18.27 -21.60 35.92
N SER A 286 19.25 -22.20 36.60
CA SER A 286 19.10 -23.48 37.30
C SER A 286 18.13 -23.40 38.48
N ILE A 287 18.22 -22.36 39.31
CA ILE A 287 17.34 -22.16 40.48
C ILE A 287 15.88 -22.01 40.02
N LEU A 288 15.66 -21.22 38.97
CA LEU A 288 14.33 -20.91 38.43
C LEU A 288 13.79 -21.99 37.49
N ASN A 289 14.57 -23.06 37.24
CA ASN A 289 14.23 -24.16 36.35
C ASN A 289 13.80 -23.70 34.95
N ILE A 290 14.61 -22.84 34.33
CA ILE A 290 14.36 -22.33 32.97
C ILE A 290 14.42 -23.47 31.95
N LYS A 291 13.47 -23.52 31.03
CA LYS A 291 13.48 -24.45 29.90
C LYS A 291 13.86 -23.72 28.61
N ASP A 292 14.66 -24.38 27.79
CA ASP A 292 15.16 -23.94 26.48
C ASP A 292 16.06 -22.69 26.55
N TYR A 293 15.52 -21.52 26.91
CA TYR A 293 16.29 -20.27 26.99
C TYR A 293 15.60 -19.16 27.80
N ALA A 294 16.38 -18.19 28.27
CA ALA A 294 15.91 -16.90 28.78
C ALA A 294 17.04 -15.84 28.71
N ARG A 295 16.68 -14.56 28.67
CA ARG A 295 17.60 -13.43 28.77
C ARG A 295 17.61 -12.90 30.21
N PHE A 296 18.79 -12.65 30.74
CA PHE A 296 19.03 -12.17 32.09
C PHE A 296 19.68 -10.79 32.04
N ASP A 297 19.04 -9.81 32.68
CA ASP A 297 19.43 -8.41 32.62
C ASP A 297 20.09 -8.00 33.94
N PHE A 298 21.33 -7.52 33.84
CA PHE A 298 22.18 -7.20 34.97
C PHE A 298 22.57 -5.72 34.98
N ARG A 299 22.73 -5.18 36.18
CA ARG A 299 23.55 -3.98 36.41
C ARG A 299 24.78 -4.34 37.23
N VAL A 300 25.92 -3.75 36.90
CA VAL A 300 27.22 -4.09 37.48
C VAL A 300 27.78 -2.89 38.24
N ARG A 301 27.88 -3.00 39.56
CA ARG A 301 28.51 -2.02 40.46
C ARG A 301 29.72 -2.66 41.13
N ASP A 302 30.89 -2.01 41.05
CA ASP A 302 32.14 -2.51 41.65
C ASP A 302 32.51 -3.96 41.25
N ASN A 303 32.28 -4.32 39.98
CA ASN A 303 32.42 -5.68 39.43
C ASN A 303 31.50 -6.75 40.06
N ILE A 304 30.46 -6.34 40.79
CA ILE A 304 29.44 -7.24 41.33
C ILE A 304 28.20 -7.15 40.42
N PRO A 305 27.76 -8.26 39.80
CA PRO A 305 26.56 -8.27 38.98
C PRO A 305 25.30 -8.40 39.84
N TYR A 306 24.33 -7.53 39.60
CA TYR A 306 23.00 -7.55 40.22
C TYR A 306 21.95 -7.86 39.17
N LEU A 307 21.27 -8.99 39.32
CA LEU A 307 20.20 -9.43 38.41
C LEU A 307 18.92 -8.66 38.73
N PHE A 308 18.44 -7.83 37.80
CA PHE A 308 17.31 -6.92 38.06
C PHE A 308 16.08 -7.19 37.18
N ASP A 309 16.25 -7.94 36.09
CA ASP A 309 15.16 -8.41 35.24
C ASP A 309 15.50 -9.73 34.53
N ILE A 310 14.47 -10.48 34.17
CA ILE A 310 14.59 -11.72 33.37
C ILE A 310 13.51 -11.69 32.29
N ALA A 311 13.93 -11.61 31.04
CA ALA A 311 13.03 -11.62 29.89
C ALA A 311 13.00 -13.01 29.25
N LYS A 312 11.80 -13.57 29.10
CA LYS A 312 11.60 -14.80 28.29
C LYS A 312 11.92 -14.54 26.81
N HIS A 313 11.63 -13.33 26.33
CA HIS A 313 11.58 -13.00 24.91
C HIS A 313 11.82 -11.52 24.66
N GLU A 314 12.94 -11.20 24.03
CA GLU A 314 13.15 -9.98 23.26
C GLU A 314 14.17 -10.29 22.15
N ILE A 315 14.04 -9.58 21.04
CA ILE A 315 14.43 -9.94 19.67
C ILE A 315 15.93 -10.25 19.56
N PHE A 316 16.24 -11.32 18.82
CA PHE A 316 17.60 -11.82 18.64
C PHE A 316 18.44 -10.98 17.68
N ILE A 317 17.87 -9.96 17.04
CA ILE A 317 18.36 -9.41 15.78
C ILE A 317 18.25 -7.88 15.70
N ASP A 318 19.34 -7.17 15.38
CA ASP A 318 19.37 -5.70 15.20
C ASP A 318 19.43 -5.33 13.71
N LYS A 319 18.88 -4.16 13.34
CA LYS A 319 18.80 -3.68 11.95
C LYS A 319 20.15 -3.14 11.48
N ASP A 320 20.87 -3.86 10.62
CA ASP A 320 22.05 -3.30 9.94
C ASP A 320 21.62 -2.21 8.94
N GLN A 321 22.53 -1.26 8.70
CA GLN A 321 22.42 -0.19 7.70
C GLN A 321 22.11 -0.72 6.29
N ASN A 322 22.35 -2.01 6.04
CA ASN A 322 22.12 -2.70 4.77
C ASN A 322 20.80 -3.53 4.71
N CYS A 323 19.88 -3.38 5.67
CA CYS A 323 18.64 -4.16 5.77
C CYS A 323 18.82 -5.69 5.89
N PHE A 324 19.98 -6.12 6.40
CA PHE A 324 20.12 -7.44 7.01
C PHE A 324 19.99 -7.26 8.51
N TYR A 325 19.41 -8.25 9.18
CA TYR A 325 19.33 -8.22 10.64
C TYR A 325 20.48 -9.06 11.21
N GLU A 326 21.22 -8.50 12.18
CA GLU A 326 22.38 -9.09 12.84
C GLU A 326 22.04 -9.71 14.20
N PHE A 327 22.36 -10.99 14.44
CA PHE A 327 22.14 -11.63 15.74
C PHE A 327 22.93 -10.95 16.88
N HIS A 328 22.39 -10.67 18.07
CA HIS A 328 23.14 -9.99 19.16
C HIS A 328 24.47 -10.67 19.59
N CYS A 329 24.60 -11.98 19.35
CA CYS A 329 25.78 -12.77 19.69
C CYS A 329 26.68 -12.97 18.46
N PRO A 330 27.87 -12.34 18.39
CA PRO A 330 28.80 -12.45 17.26
C PRO A 330 29.30 -13.87 17.01
N GLU A 331 29.28 -14.73 18.04
CA GLU A 331 29.58 -16.16 17.90
C GLU A 331 28.48 -16.88 17.10
N ILE A 332 27.19 -16.59 17.39
CA ILE A 332 26.05 -17.08 16.60
C ILE A 332 26.10 -16.50 15.19
N GLN A 333 26.37 -15.20 15.04
CA GLN A 333 26.50 -14.54 13.72
C GLN A 333 27.59 -15.18 12.86
N SER A 334 28.77 -15.41 13.43
CA SER A 334 29.94 -15.96 12.72
C SER A 334 29.68 -17.38 12.26
N ILE A 335 29.02 -18.21 13.07
CA ILE A 335 28.68 -19.58 12.70
C ILE A 335 27.54 -19.61 11.68
N LEU A 336 26.44 -18.88 11.91
CA LEU A 336 25.31 -18.81 10.96
C LEU A 336 25.73 -18.21 9.62
N ARG A 337 26.50 -17.11 9.56
CA ARG A 337 27.02 -16.57 8.28
C ARG A 337 27.91 -17.56 7.54
N LYS A 338 28.68 -18.37 8.27
CA LYS A 338 29.61 -19.34 7.71
C LYS A 338 28.91 -20.59 7.21
N GLU A 339 27.82 -21.06 7.85
CA GLU A 339 27.00 -22.19 7.37
C GLU A 339 25.92 -21.77 6.34
N GLU A 340 25.24 -20.63 6.55
CA GLU A 340 24.05 -20.21 5.77
C GLU A 340 24.38 -19.77 4.33
N ILE A 341 25.48 -19.04 4.12
CA ILE A 341 25.89 -18.57 2.78
C ILE A 341 26.72 -19.64 2.03
N SER A 342 27.49 -20.46 2.75
CA SER A 342 28.39 -21.43 2.12
C SER A 342 27.71 -22.75 1.74
N GLU A 343 26.68 -23.20 2.47
CA GLU A 343 26.01 -24.48 2.21
C GLU A 343 24.62 -24.36 1.54
N ARG A 344 23.92 -23.22 1.65
CA ARG A 344 22.49 -23.12 1.24
C ARG A 344 22.15 -21.96 0.30
N LYS A 345 23.10 -21.53 -0.54
CA LYS A 345 22.94 -20.46 -1.54
C LYS A 345 21.67 -20.60 -2.39
N GLU A 346 21.23 -21.82 -2.67
CA GLU A 346 20.02 -22.13 -3.44
C GLU A 346 18.72 -21.62 -2.80
N ARG A 347 18.69 -21.36 -1.49
CA ARG A 347 17.53 -20.80 -0.77
C ARG A 347 17.11 -19.42 -1.24
N LEU A 348 18.07 -18.60 -1.66
CA LEU A 348 17.81 -17.29 -2.27
C LEU A 348 16.91 -17.41 -3.52
N LEU A 349 17.02 -18.53 -4.23
CA LEU A 349 16.17 -18.81 -5.39
C LEU A 349 14.74 -19.21 -5.01
N TYR A 350 14.53 -19.83 -3.84
CA TYR A 350 13.18 -20.11 -3.32
C TYR A 350 12.48 -18.81 -2.89
N TYR A 351 13.20 -17.85 -2.32
CA TYR A 351 12.65 -16.52 -2.05
C TYR A 351 12.31 -15.77 -3.34
N TYR A 352 13.23 -15.75 -4.31
CA TYR A 352 12.93 -15.21 -5.63
C TYR A 352 11.68 -15.85 -6.24
N ARG A 353 11.53 -17.19 -6.11
CA ARG A 353 10.36 -17.93 -6.58
C ARG A 353 9.09 -17.49 -5.87
N TYR A 354 9.12 -17.39 -4.54
CA TYR A 354 8.00 -16.92 -3.73
C TYR A 354 7.50 -15.58 -4.26
N TYR A 355 8.35 -14.54 -4.27
CA TYR A 355 7.96 -13.22 -4.75
C TYR A 355 7.50 -13.25 -6.22
N THR A 356 8.13 -14.04 -7.07
CA THR A 356 7.70 -14.20 -8.46
C THR A 356 6.30 -14.82 -8.59
N GLU A 357 5.93 -15.74 -7.69
CA GLU A 357 4.63 -16.44 -7.70
C GLU A 357 3.53 -15.71 -6.90
N THR A 358 3.87 -14.92 -5.88
CA THR A 358 2.91 -14.34 -4.92
C THR A 358 2.86 -12.81 -4.89
N GLU A 359 3.93 -12.13 -5.27
CA GLU A 359 4.12 -10.67 -5.19
C GLU A 359 5.02 -10.18 -6.35
N GLN A 360 4.56 -10.40 -7.59
CA GLN A 360 5.39 -10.21 -8.78
C GLN A 360 5.93 -8.77 -8.93
N ASP A 361 5.18 -7.79 -8.42
CA ASP A 361 5.50 -6.36 -8.38
C ASP A 361 6.57 -6.00 -7.34
N ASN A 362 6.99 -6.93 -6.48
CA ASN A 362 8.04 -6.73 -5.49
C ASN A 362 9.45 -6.89 -6.12
N TYR A 363 9.74 -6.04 -7.12
CA TYR A 363 10.93 -6.15 -7.96
C TYR A 363 12.24 -6.01 -7.19
N TYR A 364 12.26 -5.20 -6.11
CA TYR A 364 13.46 -5.02 -5.28
C TYR A 364 13.92 -6.34 -4.67
N PHE A 365 13.05 -7.03 -3.94
CA PHE A 365 13.42 -8.30 -3.30
C PHE A 365 13.78 -9.36 -4.34
N ARG A 366 13.06 -9.43 -5.47
CA ARG A 366 13.39 -10.35 -6.57
C ARG A 366 14.78 -10.08 -7.13
N GLY A 367 15.11 -8.82 -7.42
CA GLY A 367 16.43 -8.41 -7.93
C GLY A 367 17.55 -8.62 -6.89
N TYR A 368 17.27 -8.33 -5.63
CA TYR A 368 18.17 -8.51 -4.50
C TYR A 368 18.56 -9.98 -4.30
N TYR A 369 17.59 -10.90 -4.20
CA TYR A 369 17.90 -12.32 -4.00
C TYR A 369 18.67 -12.92 -5.18
N LEU A 370 18.37 -12.52 -6.42
CA LEU A 370 19.16 -12.93 -7.58
C LEU A 370 20.58 -12.38 -7.55
N THR A 371 20.76 -11.13 -7.13
CA THR A 371 22.08 -10.49 -7.02
C THR A 371 22.94 -11.24 -6.01
N LEU A 372 22.39 -11.52 -4.82
CA LEU A 372 23.08 -12.29 -3.79
C LEU A 372 23.38 -13.73 -4.23
N PHE A 373 22.42 -14.39 -4.89
CA PHE A 373 22.62 -15.73 -5.43
C PHE A 373 23.71 -15.78 -6.51
N ALA A 374 23.76 -14.79 -7.39
CA ALA A 374 24.79 -14.75 -8.42
C ALA A 374 26.15 -14.25 -7.88
N GLY A 375 26.15 -13.50 -6.77
CA GLY A 375 27.31 -12.77 -6.27
C GLY A 375 27.73 -11.61 -7.20
N LYS A 376 26.84 -11.21 -8.11
CA LYS A 376 27.03 -10.15 -9.11
C LYS A 376 25.68 -9.72 -9.64
N LEU A 377 25.62 -8.55 -10.26
CA LEU A 377 24.39 -8.07 -10.88
C LEU A 377 24.18 -8.72 -12.26
N THR A 378 23.30 -9.72 -12.35
CA THR A 378 22.93 -10.35 -13.63
C THR A 378 22.00 -9.46 -14.46
N SER A 379 21.76 -9.77 -15.74
CA SER A 379 20.81 -9.02 -16.58
C SER A 379 19.39 -9.04 -16.02
N GLN A 380 18.97 -10.18 -15.45
CA GLN A 380 17.66 -10.33 -14.81
C GLN A 380 17.57 -9.48 -13.54
N ALA A 381 18.58 -9.56 -12.67
CA ALA A 381 18.62 -8.78 -11.44
C ALA A 381 18.69 -7.27 -11.71
N PHE A 382 19.51 -6.85 -12.68
CA PHE A 382 19.60 -5.46 -13.14
C PHE A 382 18.23 -4.94 -13.62
N THR A 383 17.54 -5.72 -14.46
CA THR A 383 16.20 -5.38 -14.94
C THR A 383 15.22 -5.19 -13.79
N LEU A 384 15.19 -6.12 -12.84
CA LEU A 384 14.30 -6.04 -11.68
C LEU A 384 14.61 -4.83 -10.79
N LEU A 385 15.89 -4.51 -10.55
CA LEU A 385 16.26 -3.32 -9.78
C LEU A 385 15.93 -2.01 -10.52
N CYS A 386 16.08 -1.96 -11.85
CA CYS A 386 15.65 -0.82 -12.65
C CYS A 386 14.12 -0.63 -12.59
N LEU A 387 13.36 -1.72 -12.67
CA LEU A 387 11.91 -1.67 -12.49
C LEU A 387 11.55 -1.20 -11.08
N ALA A 388 12.21 -1.73 -10.04
CA ALA A 388 12.02 -1.29 -8.67
C ALA A 388 12.24 0.22 -8.53
N TYR A 389 13.33 0.75 -9.10
CA TYR A 389 13.66 2.17 -9.10
C TYR A 389 12.54 3.02 -9.73
N ILE A 390 12.09 2.62 -10.92
CA ILE A 390 11.02 3.31 -11.66
C ILE A 390 9.72 3.36 -10.85
N PHE A 391 9.36 2.25 -10.20
CA PHE A 391 8.16 2.19 -9.36
C PHE A 391 8.33 3.00 -8.06
N SER A 392 9.49 2.95 -7.42
CA SER A 392 9.78 3.73 -6.20
C SER A 392 9.74 5.24 -6.44
N GLN A 393 10.19 5.71 -7.62
CA GLN A 393 10.07 7.12 -7.99
C GLN A 393 8.60 7.58 -8.06
N ARG A 394 7.71 6.76 -8.63
CA ARG A 394 6.27 7.09 -8.69
C ARG A 394 5.63 7.17 -7.32
N LEU A 395 6.08 6.33 -6.39
CA LEU A 395 5.55 6.26 -5.03
C LEU A 395 6.24 7.22 -4.05
N LEU A 396 7.26 7.97 -4.49
CA LEU A 396 8.08 8.85 -3.64
C LEU A 396 8.73 8.11 -2.44
N ASP A 397 9.11 6.83 -2.63
CA ASP A 397 9.76 6.00 -1.61
C ASP A 397 11.28 6.21 -1.61
N TYR A 398 11.72 7.27 -0.94
CA TYR A 398 13.14 7.66 -0.87
C TYR A 398 14.03 6.61 -0.18
N ASP A 399 13.51 5.86 0.79
CA ASP A 399 14.26 4.83 1.49
C ASP A 399 14.56 3.64 0.57
N LEU A 400 13.59 3.24 -0.26
CA LEU A 400 13.79 2.19 -1.25
C LEU A 400 14.73 2.65 -2.38
N LEU A 401 14.65 3.90 -2.82
CA LEU A 401 15.58 4.47 -3.81
C LEU A 401 17.04 4.39 -3.34
N ASN A 402 17.31 4.73 -2.08
CA ASN A 402 18.66 4.64 -1.50
C ASN A 402 19.17 3.18 -1.49
N ARG A 403 18.33 2.25 -1.06
CA ARG A 403 18.67 0.81 -1.04
C ARG A 403 18.99 0.25 -2.42
N ILE A 404 18.25 0.67 -3.45
CA ILE A 404 18.51 0.27 -4.84
C ILE A 404 19.86 0.84 -5.30
N ASP A 405 20.10 2.13 -5.06
CA ASP A 405 21.34 2.80 -5.43
C ASP A 405 22.57 2.12 -4.81
N ASP A 406 22.50 1.77 -3.53
CA ASP A 406 23.60 1.11 -2.82
C ASP A 406 23.87 -0.30 -3.34
N LEU A 407 22.81 -1.08 -3.58
CA LEU A 407 22.94 -2.43 -4.13
C LEU A 407 23.52 -2.43 -5.56
N ILE A 408 23.08 -1.51 -6.41
CA ILE A 408 23.62 -1.34 -7.76
C ILE A 408 25.09 -0.90 -7.68
N LYS A 409 25.45 0.10 -6.87
CA LYS A 409 26.85 0.53 -6.69
C LYS A 409 27.76 -0.61 -6.22
N GLN A 410 27.25 -1.50 -5.38
CA GLN A 410 28.03 -2.59 -4.81
C GLN A 410 28.31 -3.73 -5.81
N TYR A 411 27.34 -4.10 -6.66
CA TYR A 411 27.42 -5.31 -7.49
C TYR A 411 27.47 -5.07 -9.00
N ALA A 412 27.20 -3.85 -9.48
CA ALA A 412 27.18 -3.52 -10.89
C ALA A 412 28.60 -3.34 -11.45
N VAL A 413 28.78 -3.72 -12.72
CA VAL A 413 29.97 -3.33 -13.49
C VAL A 413 29.83 -1.90 -14.03
N THR A 414 30.94 -1.27 -14.44
CA THR A 414 30.94 0.11 -14.96
C THR A 414 29.93 0.34 -16.09
N GLN A 415 29.76 -0.64 -16.98
CA GLN A 415 28.75 -0.55 -18.05
C GLN A 415 27.32 -0.44 -17.48
N GLN A 416 26.95 -1.31 -16.54
CA GLN A 416 25.63 -1.31 -15.90
C GLN A 416 25.37 -0.04 -15.10
N LEU A 417 26.40 0.52 -14.45
CA LEU A 417 26.29 1.82 -13.76
C LEU A 417 25.96 2.94 -14.75
N ASN A 418 26.64 2.97 -15.90
CA ASN A 418 26.35 3.96 -16.95
C ASN A 418 24.95 3.77 -17.53
N GLU A 419 24.55 2.53 -17.81
CA GLU A 419 23.20 2.21 -18.31
C GLU A 419 22.12 2.61 -17.30
N PHE A 420 22.32 2.37 -16.01
CA PHE A 420 21.41 2.79 -14.96
C PHE A 420 21.30 4.31 -14.87
N MET A 421 22.42 5.04 -14.97
CA MET A 421 22.41 6.51 -15.00
C MET A 421 21.65 7.07 -16.22
N GLU A 422 21.74 6.43 -17.39
CA GLU A 422 20.96 6.82 -18.58
C GLU A 422 19.45 6.62 -18.35
N ILE A 423 19.05 5.56 -17.64
CA ILE A 423 17.65 5.34 -17.25
C ILE A 423 17.19 6.43 -16.27
N ARG A 424 18.01 6.78 -15.26
CA ARG A 424 17.70 7.87 -14.32
C ARG A 424 17.48 9.19 -15.05
N ASN A 425 18.43 9.57 -15.91
CA ASN A 425 18.34 10.80 -16.69
C ASN A 425 17.10 10.82 -17.59
N PHE A 426 16.71 9.68 -18.14
CA PHE A 426 15.49 9.56 -18.94
C PHE A 426 14.25 9.85 -18.11
N TYR A 427 14.07 9.22 -16.95
CA TYR A 427 12.89 9.47 -16.09
C TYR A 427 12.89 10.87 -15.43
N ASP A 428 14.06 11.39 -15.07
CA ASP A 428 14.21 12.78 -14.60
C ASP A 428 13.83 13.79 -15.69
N MET A 429 14.07 13.48 -16.95
CA MET A 429 13.60 14.29 -18.08
C MET A 429 12.10 14.14 -18.31
N LEU A 430 11.54 12.93 -18.20
CA LEU A 430 10.09 12.72 -18.35
C LEU A 430 9.26 13.47 -17.30
N SER A 431 9.84 13.73 -16.12
CA SER A 431 9.19 14.50 -15.05
C SER A 431 9.28 16.02 -15.20
N GLN A 432 10.06 16.53 -16.16
CA GLN A 432 10.19 17.97 -16.42
C GLN A 432 9.17 18.45 -17.46
N SER A 433 8.81 19.75 -17.41
CA SER A 433 7.81 20.34 -18.32
C SER A 433 8.12 20.05 -19.80
N PRO A 434 7.12 19.63 -20.59
CA PRO A 434 7.30 19.11 -21.95
C PRO A 434 7.71 20.22 -22.92
N THR A 435 9.02 20.45 -23.05
CA THR A 435 9.56 21.54 -23.89
C THR A 435 10.35 21.07 -25.11
N THR A 436 10.76 19.78 -25.21
CA THR A 436 11.47 19.26 -26.40
C THR A 436 11.20 17.77 -26.72
N GLY A 437 10.08 17.47 -27.39
CA GLY A 437 9.68 16.09 -27.73
C GLY A 437 10.67 15.27 -28.58
N ASP A 438 11.37 15.88 -29.56
CA ASP A 438 12.33 15.14 -30.41
C ASP A 438 13.55 14.62 -29.63
N ASN A 439 13.98 15.34 -28.58
CA ASN A 439 15.09 14.92 -27.73
C ASN A 439 14.71 13.66 -26.93
N THR A 440 13.48 13.61 -26.41
CA THR A 440 12.94 12.47 -25.67
C THR A 440 12.96 11.19 -26.51
N TYR A 441 12.47 11.24 -27.76
CA TYR A 441 12.43 10.06 -28.61
C TYR A 441 13.83 9.56 -28.98
N SER A 442 14.78 10.48 -29.20
CA SER A 442 16.19 10.14 -29.45
C SER A 442 16.82 9.40 -28.27
N ILE A 443 16.58 9.86 -27.04
CA ILE A 443 17.09 9.19 -25.82
C ILE A 443 16.45 7.81 -25.66
N TYR A 444 15.14 7.69 -25.89
CA TYR A 444 14.47 6.38 -25.92
C TYR A 444 15.12 5.43 -26.95
N CYS A 445 15.40 5.93 -28.16
CA CYS A 445 16.08 5.13 -29.19
C CYS A 445 17.49 4.69 -28.77
N LYS A 446 18.23 5.52 -28.02
CA LYS A 446 19.53 5.16 -27.44
C LYS A 446 19.37 4.06 -26.38
N LEU A 447 18.42 4.21 -25.45
CA LEU A 447 18.16 3.19 -24.42
C LEU A 447 17.73 1.85 -25.04
N LYS A 448 16.97 1.88 -26.12
CA LYS A 448 16.51 0.68 -26.84
C LYS A 448 17.66 -0.12 -27.48
N GLN A 449 18.82 0.50 -27.73
CA GLN A 449 20.00 -0.19 -28.27
C GLN A 449 20.72 -1.02 -27.20
N PHE A 450 20.47 -0.77 -25.91
CA PHE A 450 21.04 -1.57 -24.84
C PHE A 450 20.42 -2.97 -24.78
N ASP A 451 21.20 -3.95 -24.32
CA ASP A 451 20.80 -5.35 -24.24
C ASP A 451 19.99 -5.64 -22.95
N PHE A 452 18.94 -4.85 -22.75
CA PHE A 452 18.02 -5.04 -21.62
C PHE A 452 17.06 -6.22 -21.87
N GLU A 453 16.66 -6.87 -20.78
CA GLU A 453 15.60 -7.86 -20.79
C GLU A 453 14.27 -7.24 -21.26
N LEU A 454 13.40 -8.05 -21.86
CA LEU A 454 12.12 -7.59 -22.43
C LEU A 454 11.24 -6.78 -21.47
N PRO A 455 11.10 -7.13 -20.17
CA PRO A 455 10.27 -6.37 -19.24
C PRO A 455 10.70 -4.89 -19.10
N LEU A 456 11.99 -4.60 -19.05
CA LEU A 456 12.51 -3.23 -18.94
C LEU A 456 12.30 -2.47 -20.25
N LYS A 457 12.52 -3.10 -21.41
CA LYS A 457 12.27 -2.49 -22.73
C LYS A 457 10.79 -2.11 -22.88
N ALA A 458 9.89 -2.98 -22.42
CA ALA A 458 8.46 -2.74 -22.44
C ALA A 458 8.05 -1.54 -21.57
N GLU A 459 8.62 -1.43 -20.36
CA GLU A 459 8.37 -0.30 -19.46
C GLU A 459 8.92 1.02 -20.01
N LEU A 460 10.11 1.03 -20.62
CA LEU A 460 10.67 2.21 -21.28
C LEU A 460 9.81 2.69 -22.46
N ALA A 461 9.31 1.76 -23.28
CA ALA A 461 8.40 2.06 -24.39
C ALA A 461 7.10 2.69 -23.88
N ARG A 462 6.52 2.12 -22.81
CA ARG A 462 5.32 2.63 -22.14
C ARG A 462 5.54 4.04 -21.59
N ALA A 463 6.63 4.27 -20.88
CA ALA A 463 6.95 5.58 -20.31
C ALA A 463 7.12 6.64 -21.39
N CYS A 464 7.79 6.30 -22.50
CA CYS A 464 7.93 7.19 -23.64
C CYS A 464 6.58 7.47 -24.32
N PHE A 465 5.75 6.44 -24.51
CA PHE A 465 4.39 6.59 -25.04
C PHE A 465 3.56 7.54 -24.18
N HIS A 466 3.54 7.33 -22.86
CA HIS A 466 2.80 8.16 -21.91
C HIS A 466 3.22 9.63 -22.00
N PHE A 467 4.52 9.91 -22.07
CA PHE A 467 5.02 11.28 -22.24
C PHE A 467 4.50 11.95 -23.52
N PHE A 468 4.50 11.24 -24.67
CA PHE A 468 3.93 11.80 -25.89
C PHE A 468 2.41 11.89 -25.84
N TYR A 469 1.73 10.99 -25.12
CA TYR A 469 0.29 11.03 -24.95
C TYR A 469 -0.19 12.24 -24.15
N THR A 470 0.60 12.70 -23.17
CA THR A 470 0.24 13.87 -22.35
C THR A 470 0.60 15.22 -22.98
N MET A 471 1.37 15.25 -24.08
CA MET A 471 1.70 16.49 -24.80
C MET A 471 0.55 17.00 -25.68
N THR A 472 0.20 18.28 -25.56
CA THR A 472 -0.91 18.93 -26.31
C THR A 472 -0.61 19.18 -27.79
N GLN A 473 0.66 19.14 -28.21
CA GLN A 473 1.11 19.24 -29.61
C GLN A 473 1.88 17.97 -29.97
N THR A 474 1.20 16.93 -30.41
CA THR A 474 1.82 15.65 -30.72
C THR A 474 2.46 15.66 -32.11
N ASN A 475 3.66 15.07 -32.20
CA ASN A 475 4.17 14.55 -33.47
C ASN A 475 3.55 13.15 -33.64
N ASP A 476 2.39 13.08 -34.30
CA ASP A 476 1.56 11.86 -34.50
C ASP A 476 2.39 10.63 -34.93
N LYS A 477 3.48 10.86 -35.66
CA LYS A 477 4.41 9.82 -36.09
C LYS A 477 4.99 8.99 -34.94
N TYR A 478 5.58 9.62 -33.92
CA TYR A 478 6.24 8.87 -32.84
C TYR A 478 5.23 8.16 -31.94
N GLN A 479 4.10 8.81 -31.69
CA GLN A 479 3.02 8.27 -30.87
C GLN A 479 2.45 6.98 -31.48
N LYS A 480 2.21 6.97 -32.80
CA LYS A 480 1.75 5.77 -33.52
C LYS A 480 2.78 4.64 -33.50
N MET A 481 4.06 4.95 -33.64
CA MET A 481 5.14 3.95 -33.56
C MET A 481 5.24 3.33 -32.17
N LEU A 482 5.22 4.16 -31.12
CA LEU A 482 5.28 3.72 -29.72
C LEU A 482 4.02 2.95 -29.30
N LEU A 483 2.85 3.36 -29.78
CA LEU A 483 1.60 2.62 -29.56
C LEU A 483 1.69 1.20 -30.11
N ASN A 484 2.16 1.04 -31.36
CA ASN A 484 2.32 -0.28 -31.97
C ASN A 484 3.31 -1.15 -31.19
N GLU A 485 4.41 -0.56 -30.72
CA GLU A 485 5.37 -1.27 -29.87
C GLU A 485 4.77 -1.70 -28.53
N CYS A 486 4.04 -0.81 -27.86
CA CYS A 486 3.31 -1.12 -26.62
C CYS A 486 2.25 -2.22 -26.84
N LEU A 487 1.51 -2.20 -27.95
CA LEU A 487 0.57 -3.26 -28.32
C LEU A 487 1.25 -4.62 -28.46
N GLN A 488 2.44 -4.66 -29.05
CA GLN A 488 3.21 -5.91 -29.16
C GLN A 488 3.65 -6.40 -27.78
N TYR A 489 4.16 -5.53 -26.91
CA TYR A 489 4.55 -5.91 -25.54
C TYR A 489 3.35 -6.33 -24.69
N ALA A 490 2.19 -5.71 -24.86
CA ALA A 490 0.96 -6.10 -24.18
C ALA A 490 0.52 -7.51 -24.61
N LYS A 491 0.52 -7.81 -25.91
CA LYS A 491 -0.01 -9.07 -26.48
C LYS A 491 0.92 -10.27 -26.31
N ASN A 492 2.22 -10.06 -26.12
CA ASN A 492 3.21 -11.14 -25.99
C ASN A 492 3.70 -11.31 -24.54
N LYS A 493 4.06 -12.53 -24.14
CA LYS A 493 4.61 -12.79 -22.80
C LYS A 493 5.95 -12.06 -22.62
N LEU A 494 6.09 -11.34 -21.52
CA LEU A 494 7.30 -10.62 -21.13
C LEU A 494 8.03 -11.45 -20.08
N MET A 495 9.00 -12.25 -20.52
CA MET A 495 9.75 -13.13 -19.61
C MET A 495 11.17 -12.62 -19.44
N LEU A 496 11.72 -12.75 -18.23
CA LEU A 496 13.16 -12.65 -18.01
C LEU A 496 13.85 -13.85 -18.68
N SER A 497 15.06 -13.63 -19.21
CA SER A 497 15.86 -14.68 -19.81
C SER A 497 16.14 -15.81 -18.81
N ASN A 498 16.15 -17.05 -19.30
CA ASN A 498 16.41 -18.21 -18.47
C ASN A 498 17.87 -18.21 -18.00
N PHE A 499 18.12 -18.65 -16.78
CA PHE A 499 19.46 -18.79 -16.24
C PHE A 499 19.64 -20.14 -15.55
N ILE A 500 20.86 -20.65 -15.58
CA ILE A 500 21.19 -21.94 -14.95
C ILE A 500 21.04 -21.78 -13.45
N ASN A 501 20.12 -22.57 -12.88
CA ASN A 501 19.81 -22.53 -11.47
C ASN A 501 19.47 -23.94 -10.96
N PRO A 502 19.89 -24.29 -9.73
CA PRO A 502 19.80 -25.66 -9.21
C PRO A 502 18.37 -26.14 -8.94
N ILE A 503 17.43 -25.21 -8.70
CA ILE A 503 16.03 -25.55 -8.38
C ILE A 503 15.11 -25.55 -9.61
N GLN A 504 15.69 -25.42 -10.81
CA GLN A 504 14.98 -25.47 -12.10
C GLN A 504 13.82 -24.47 -12.23
N LEU A 505 14.05 -23.22 -11.79
CA LEU A 505 13.12 -22.12 -12.01
C LEU A 505 12.75 -22.00 -13.49
N LYS A 506 11.45 -21.86 -13.74
CA LYS A 506 10.92 -21.60 -15.07
C LYS A 506 10.71 -20.09 -15.25
N PRO A 507 11.01 -19.54 -16.44
CA PRO A 507 10.63 -18.16 -16.75
C PRO A 507 9.13 -17.94 -16.52
N ALA A 508 8.81 -16.90 -15.78
CA ALA A 508 7.44 -16.44 -15.54
C ALA A 508 7.15 -15.24 -16.45
N ASP A 509 5.89 -15.10 -16.83
CA ASP A 509 5.43 -13.92 -17.55
C ASP A 509 5.24 -12.75 -16.57
N GLU A 510 5.83 -11.59 -16.84
CA GLU A 510 5.68 -10.35 -16.07
C GLU A 510 4.31 -9.71 -16.36
N THR A 511 3.26 -10.37 -15.91
CA THR A 511 1.85 -9.99 -16.09
C THR A 511 1.55 -8.57 -15.61
N ILE A 512 2.18 -8.12 -14.52
CA ILE A 512 2.00 -6.76 -13.97
C ILE A 512 2.45 -5.67 -14.97
N ILE A 513 3.56 -5.88 -15.66
CA ILE A 513 4.06 -4.91 -16.67
C ILE A 513 3.13 -4.89 -17.87
N ARG A 514 2.72 -6.07 -18.37
CA ARG A 514 1.75 -6.18 -19.47
C ARG A 514 0.43 -5.50 -19.13
N LEU A 515 -0.07 -5.73 -17.92
CA LEU A 515 -1.24 -5.03 -17.38
C LEU A 515 -1.00 -3.51 -17.44
N THR A 516 0.07 -3.01 -16.83
CA THR A 516 0.40 -1.57 -16.80
C THR A 516 0.40 -0.95 -18.21
N ILE A 517 0.95 -1.65 -19.21
CA ILE A 517 0.93 -1.21 -20.61
C ILE A 517 -0.48 -1.14 -21.17
N VAL A 518 -1.28 -2.19 -20.97
CA VAL A 518 -2.69 -2.23 -21.42
C VAL A 518 -3.46 -1.03 -20.88
N TYR A 519 -3.28 -0.71 -19.59
CA TYR A 519 -3.99 0.41 -18.96
C TYR A 519 -3.58 1.79 -19.48
N GLU A 520 -2.33 1.91 -19.91
CA GLU A 520 -1.82 3.14 -20.49
C GLU A 520 -2.40 3.39 -21.88
N ILE A 521 -2.40 2.36 -22.73
CA ILE A 521 -2.72 2.52 -24.16
C ILE A 521 -4.21 2.37 -24.47
N ALA A 522 -4.98 1.63 -23.66
CA ALA A 522 -6.39 1.36 -23.96
C ALA A 522 -7.25 2.64 -24.06
N PRO A 523 -7.15 3.64 -23.15
CA PRO A 523 -7.89 4.90 -23.31
C PRO A 523 -7.54 5.63 -24.60
N TYR A 524 -6.26 5.68 -24.99
CA TYR A 524 -5.84 6.32 -26.24
C TYR A 524 -6.41 5.63 -27.48
N ILE A 525 -6.46 4.29 -27.48
CA ILE A 525 -7.01 3.50 -28.59
C ILE A 525 -8.50 3.78 -28.79
N LEU A 526 -9.25 3.92 -27.70
CA LEU A 526 -10.67 4.20 -27.77
C LEU A 526 -10.96 5.68 -28.07
N ASP A 527 -10.37 6.60 -27.31
CA ASP A 527 -10.69 8.02 -27.36
C ASP A 527 -10.07 8.71 -28.59
N VAL A 528 -8.80 8.43 -28.89
CA VAL A 528 -8.07 9.15 -29.96
C VAL A 528 -8.07 8.38 -31.28
N ARG A 529 -7.92 7.05 -31.23
CA ARG A 529 -7.88 6.21 -32.45
C ARG A 529 -9.27 5.73 -32.88
N ASN A 530 -10.30 5.90 -32.05
CA ASN A 530 -11.68 5.50 -32.32
C ASN A 530 -11.80 3.99 -32.68
N ASP A 531 -10.89 3.15 -32.16
CA ASP A 531 -10.75 1.72 -32.50
C ASP A 531 -11.33 0.83 -31.39
N ILE A 532 -12.64 0.59 -31.48
CA ILE A 532 -13.39 -0.17 -30.48
C ILE A 532 -13.00 -1.66 -30.45
N ASP A 533 -12.60 -2.22 -31.58
CA ASP A 533 -12.27 -3.65 -31.69
C ASP A 533 -10.95 -3.94 -30.97
N GLU A 534 -9.93 -3.12 -31.21
CA GLU A 534 -8.64 -3.23 -30.52
C GLU A 534 -8.79 -2.94 -29.02
N PHE A 535 -9.61 -1.97 -28.63
CA PHE A 535 -9.93 -1.72 -27.22
C PHE A 535 -10.57 -2.94 -26.53
N ASN A 536 -11.55 -3.59 -27.17
CA ASN A 536 -12.21 -4.78 -26.62
C ASN A 536 -11.24 -5.98 -26.50
N LEU A 537 -10.30 -6.12 -27.44
CA LEU A 537 -9.23 -7.13 -27.36
C LEU A 537 -8.33 -6.88 -26.15
N LEU A 538 -7.88 -5.64 -25.95
CA LEU A 538 -7.06 -5.27 -24.80
C LEU A 538 -7.80 -5.43 -23.47
N TYR A 539 -9.10 -5.13 -23.44
CA TYR A 539 -9.92 -5.34 -22.25
C TYR A 539 -10.04 -6.83 -21.90
N THR A 540 -10.30 -7.68 -22.89
CA THR A 540 -10.35 -9.14 -22.68
C THR A 540 -9.00 -9.65 -22.17
N LEU A 541 -7.91 -9.13 -22.74
CA LEU A 541 -6.55 -9.44 -22.31
C LEU A 541 -6.28 -9.00 -20.86
N SER A 542 -6.71 -7.81 -20.44
CA SER A 542 -6.50 -7.34 -19.06
C SER A 542 -7.22 -8.23 -18.06
N GLN A 543 -8.45 -8.67 -18.35
CA GLN A 543 -9.17 -9.63 -17.51
C GLN A 543 -8.42 -10.96 -17.37
N GLN A 544 -7.93 -11.51 -18.48
CA GLN A 544 -7.16 -12.74 -18.48
C GLN A 544 -5.88 -12.60 -17.65
N LEU A 545 -5.12 -11.52 -17.87
CA LEU A 545 -3.89 -11.24 -17.13
C LEU A 545 -4.15 -11.04 -15.63
N SER A 546 -5.25 -10.39 -15.25
CA SER A 546 -5.62 -10.23 -13.84
C SER A 546 -5.98 -11.56 -13.18
N ILE A 547 -6.58 -12.52 -13.90
CA ILE A 547 -6.86 -13.87 -13.38
C ILE A 547 -5.57 -14.70 -13.29
N GLU A 548 -4.69 -14.59 -14.28
CA GLU A 548 -3.40 -15.30 -14.32
C GLU A 548 -2.40 -14.75 -13.31
N SER A 549 -2.49 -13.47 -12.96
CA SER A 549 -1.74 -12.82 -11.89
C SER A 549 -2.11 -13.46 -10.55
N ARG A 550 -1.30 -14.42 -10.10
CA ARG A 550 -1.43 -15.13 -8.81
C ARG A 550 -1.12 -14.27 -7.59
N ALA A 551 -0.98 -12.95 -7.75
CA ALA A 551 -0.66 -12.02 -6.67
C ALA A 551 -1.80 -12.00 -5.64
N LYS A 552 -1.57 -12.63 -4.47
CA LYS A 552 -2.54 -12.74 -3.36
C LYS A 552 -2.45 -11.60 -2.35
N GLY A 553 -1.55 -10.63 -2.56
CA GLY A 553 -1.44 -9.48 -1.68
C GLY A 553 -2.70 -8.62 -1.78
N GLU A 554 -3.48 -8.53 -0.69
CA GLU A 554 -4.75 -7.78 -0.59
C GLU A 554 -4.61 -6.27 -0.92
N LYS A 555 -3.38 -5.76 -1.16
CA LYS A 555 -3.05 -4.36 -1.51
C LYS A 555 -2.03 -4.21 -2.66
N GLY A 556 -1.80 -5.25 -3.47
CA GLY A 556 -0.76 -5.23 -4.51
C GLY A 556 -1.07 -4.34 -5.72
N LEU A 557 -0.04 -4.00 -6.51
CA LEU A 557 -0.15 -3.14 -7.69
C LEU A 557 -1.16 -3.68 -8.73
N ALA A 558 -1.29 -5.01 -8.87
CA ALA A 558 -2.32 -5.63 -9.71
C ALA A 558 -3.74 -5.18 -9.34
N GLN A 559 -4.05 -5.18 -8.04
CA GLN A 559 -5.38 -4.85 -7.53
C GLN A 559 -5.65 -3.34 -7.64
N TYR A 560 -4.62 -2.52 -7.40
CA TYR A 560 -4.67 -1.08 -7.69
C TYR A 560 -5.03 -0.83 -9.15
N ILE A 561 -4.23 -1.41 -10.04
CA ILE A 561 -4.38 -1.28 -11.48
C ILE A 561 -5.77 -1.76 -11.96
N GLN A 562 -6.25 -2.91 -11.46
CA GLN A 562 -7.58 -3.42 -11.79
C GLN A 562 -8.69 -2.44 -11.36
N ASN A 563 -8.53 -1.80 -10.20
CA ASN A 563 -9.53 -0.86 -9.70
C ASN A 563 -9.47 0.51 -10.39
N ILE A 564 -8.30 0.91 -10.90
CA ILE A 564 -8.18 2.02 -11.86
C ILE A 564 -9.01 1.75 -13.12
N PHE A 565 -9.08 0.50 -13.56
CA PHE A 565 -9.93 0.12 -14.68
C PHE A 565 -11.40 0.09 -14.32
N ASN A 566 -11.74 -0.49 -13.16
CA ASN A 566 -13.11 -0.51 -12.67
C ASN A 566 -13.70 0.92 -12.55
N ARG A 567 -12.91 1.93 -12.16
CA ARG A 567 -13.39 3.33 -12.19
C ARG A 567 -13.56 3.93 -13.59
N LYS A 568 -13.01 3.29 -14.62
CA LYS A 568 -13.21 3.65 -16.04
C LYS A 568 -14.28 2.79 -16.72
N ALA A 569 -15.19 2.21 -15.92
CA ALA A 569 -16.25 1.30 -16.40
C ALA A 569 -17.03 1.82 -17.60
N PHE A 570 -17.29 3.12 -17.66
CA PHE A 570 -17.98 3.78 -18.77
C PHE A 570 -17.37 3.50 -20.17
N LEU A 571 -16.07 3.20 -20.27
CA LEU A 571 -15.41 2.89 -21.54
C LEU A 571 -15.84 1.52 -22.09
N PHE A 572 -16.08 0.54 -21.22
CA PHE A 572 -16.28 -0.87 -21.61
C PHE A 572 -17.64 -1.44 -21.21
N ALA A 573 -18.26 -1.00 -20.14
CA ALA A 573 -19.59 -1.43 -19.69
C ALA A 573 -20.70 -0.53 -20.25
N ASN A 574 -21.92 -1.06 -20.31
CA ASN A 574 -23.10 -0.22 -20.54
C ASN A 574 -23.31 0.68 -19.31
N PRO A 575 -23.72 1.96 -19.45
CA PRO A 575 -23.94 2.85 -18.31
C PRO A 575 -24.80 2.25 -17.18
N THR A 576 -25.81 1.45 -17.53
CA THR A 576 -26.69 0.76 -16.55
C THR A 576 -26.01 -0.36 -15.75
N GLN A 577 -24.81 -0.79 -16.15
CA GLN A 577 -24.04 -1.89 -15.57
C GLN A 577 -22.74 -1.43 -14.91
N CYS A 578 -22.38 -0.14 -15.00
CA CYS A 578 -21.12 0.38 -14.46
C CYS A 578 -21.07 0.36 -12.91
N GLU A 579 -22.22 0.39 -12.24
CA GLU A 579 -22.32 0.52 -10.77
C GLU A 579 -21.48 -0.51 -10.01
N ILE A 580 -21.50 -1.79 -10.41
CA ILE A 580 -20.73 -2.85 -9.75
C ILE A 580 -19.21 -2.61 -9.82
N TYR A 581 -18.73 -1.98 -10.89
CA TYR A 581 -17.31 -1.67 -11.06
C TYR A 581 -16.93 -0.48 -10.17
N TYR A 582 -17.75 0.57 -10.13
CA TYR A 582 -17.54 1.71 -9.23
C TYR A 582 -17.51 1.28 -7.77
N GLU A 583 -18.41 0.40 -7.34
CA GLU A 583 -18.42 -0.13 -5.96
C GLU A 583 -17.14 -0.91 -5.63
N ARG A 584 -16.63 -1.74 -6.56
CA ARG A 584 -15.36 -2.46 -6.38
C ARG A 584 -14.19 -1.49 -6.24
N ALA A 585 -14.12 -0.48 -7.11
CA ALA A 585 -13.07 0.54 -7.07
C ALA A 585 -13.11 1.36 -5.78
N LYS A 586 -14.28 1.90 -5.41
CA LYS A 586 -14.48 2.67 -4.18
C LYS A 586 -14.08 1.87 -2.95
N LYS A 587 -14.55 0.63 -2.83
CA LYS A 587 -14.20 -0.24 -1.71
C LYS A 587 -12.68 -0.40 -1.59
N TYR A 588 -12.02 -0.80 -2.68
CA TYR A 588 -10.56 -0.97 -2.70
C TYR A 588 -9.80 0.30 -2.32
N PHE A 589 -10.11 1.44 -2.96
CA PHE A 589 -9.40 2.69 -2.72
C PHE A 589 -9.63 3.20 -1.29
N SER A 590 -10.82 3.04 -0.73
CA SER A 590 -11.09 3.39 0.68
C SER A 590 -10.35 2.49 1.68
N GLU A 591 -10.33 1.16 1.48
CA GLU A 591 -9.60 0.20 2.33
C GLU A 591 -8.08 0.40 2.27
N CYS A 592 -7.58 0.91 1.15
CA CYS A 592 -6.17 1.25 0.95
C CYS A 592 -5.83 2.70 1.30
N GLN A 593 -6.80 3.54 1.68
CA GLN A 593 -6.62 4.97 1.95
C GLN A 593 -6.06 5.77 0.76
N ILE A 594 -6.42 5.38 -0.47
CA ILE A 594 -6.04 6.04 -1.74
C ILE A 594 -7.17 7.00 -2.14
N TRP A 595 -7.22 8.15 -1.46
CA TRP A 595 -8.38 9.04 -1.48
C TRP A 595 -8.53 9.86 -2.76
N ASP A 596 -7.44 10.14 -3.46
CA ASP A 596 -7.45 10.82 -4.77
C ASP A 596 -8.17 9.97 -5.83
N GLU A 597 -7.82 8.70 -5.95
CA GLU A 597 -8.48 7.75 -6.85
C GLU A 597 -9.93 7.45 -6.42
N TYR A 598 -10.22 7.48 -5.12
CA TYR A 598 -11.57 7.39 -4.60
C TYR A 598 -12.44 8.57 -5.09
N CYS A 599 -11.96 9.81 -4.95
CA CYS A 599 -12.65 10.99 -5.44
C CYS A 599 -12.85 10.96 -6.96
N ILE A 600 -11.82 10.57 -7.72
CA ILE A 600 -11.91 10.41 -9.17
C ILE A 600 -12.97 9.38 -9.56
N THR A 601 -13.06 8.28 -8.81
CA THR A 601 -14.09 7.25 -9.00
C THR A 601 -15.49 7.80 -8.80
N LEU A 602 -15.71 8.63 -7.77
CA LEU A 602 -17.00 9.31 -7.56
C LEU A 602 -17.37 10.24 -8.73
N VAL A 603 -16.42 10.99 -9.29
CA VAL A 603 -16.71 11.87 -10.44
C VAL A 603 -17.04 11.07 -11.70
N CYS A 604 -16.37 9.94 -11.94
CA CYS A 604 -16.68 9.05 -13.06
C CYS A 604 -18.06 8.38 -12.87
N GLN A 605 -18.39 7.99 -11.64
CA GLN A 605 -19.72 7.48 -11.30
C GLN A 605 -20.78 8.56 -11.55
N ALA A 606 -20.55 9.80 -11.12
CA ALA A 606 -21.48 10.91 -11.34
C ALA A 606 -21.78 11.13 -12.83
N GLY A 607 -20.77 11.04 -13.70
CA GLY A 607 -20.96 11.13 -15.15
C GLY A 607 -21.87 10.03 -15.70
N THR A 608 -21.67 8.79 -15.26
CA THR A 608 -22.56 7.68 -15.65
C THR A 608 -23.96 7.84 -15.10
N ASP A 609 -24.10 8.28 -13.84
CA ASP A 609 -25.38 8.53 -13.19
C ASP A 609 -26.20 9.61 -13.92
N ILE A 610 -25.56 10.64 -14.49
CA ILE A 610 -26.21 11.62 -15.38
C ILE A 610 -26.82 10.92 -16.61
N VAL A 611 -26.07 10.06 -17.28
CA VAL A 611 -26.54 9.34 -18.49
C VAL A 611 -27.73 8.43 -18.19
N ILE A 612 -27.77 7.83 -17.00
CA ILE A 612 -28.88 6.98 -16.54
C ILE A 612 -29.94 7.74 -15.70
N GLN A 613 -29.98 9.07 -15.78
CA GLN A 613 -30.98 9.92 -15.11
C GLN A 613 -31.04 9.79 -13.57
N LYS A 614 -29.97 9.31 -12.93
CA LYS A 614 -29.79 9.30 -11.47
C LYS A 614 -29.16 10.63 -11.01
N TYR A 615 -29.85 11.74 -11.28
CA TYR A 615 -29.26 13.07 -11.12
C TYR A 615 -28.99 13.45 -9.66
N GLN A 616 -29.76 12.93 -8.70
CA GLN A 616 -29.52 13.17 -7.28
C GLN A 616 -28.26 12.45 -6.81
N GLU A 617 -28.09 11.21 -7.22
CA GLU A 617 -26.91 10.39 -6.94
C GLU A 617 -25.65 10.99 -7.56
N ALA A 618 -25.74 11.52 -8.79
CA ALA A 618 -24.65 12.24 -9.43
C ALA A 618 -24.21 13.48 -8.63
N GLN A 619 -25.17 14.25 -8.10
CA GLN A 619 -24.88 15.40 -7.24
C GLN A 619 -24.24 14.98 -5.92
N ILE A 620 -24.74 13.92 -5.28
CA ILE A 620 -24.15 13.35 -4.06
C ILE A 620 -22.69 12.95 -4.32
N CYS A 621 -22.42 12.25 -5.42
CA CYS A 621 -21.06 11.84 -5.77
C CYS A 621 -20.12 13.05 -5.96
N CYS A 622 -20.57 14.10 -6.67
CA CYS A 622 -19.76 15.31 -6.88
C CYS A 622 -19.48 16.03 -5.56
N ASN A 623 -20.49 16.20 -4.71
CA ASN A 623 -20.35 16.87 -3.42
C ASN A 623 -19.43 16.06 -2.48
N SER A 624 -19.61 14.73 -2.41
CA SER A 624 -18.74 13.86 -1.62
C SER A 624 -17.29 13.89 -2.11
N ALA A 625 -17.05 13.95 -3.42
CA ALA A 625 -15.70 14.07 -3.97
C ALA A 625 -15.03 15.38 -3.53
N ALA A 626 -15.76 16.50 -3.57
CA ALA A 626 -15.27 17.80 -3.12
C ALA A 626 -15.00 17.82 -1.60
N GLU A 627 -15.94 17.33 -0.80
CA GLU A 627 -15.80 17.28 0.67
C GLU A 627 -14.62 16.40 1.12
N ILE A 628 -14.42 15.24 0.49
CA ILE A 628 -13.29 14.36 0.81
C ILE A 628 -11.98 14.99 0.35
N ALA A 629 -11.93 15.61 -0.83
CA ALA A 629 -10.73 16.28 -1.30
C ALA A 629 -10.30 17.41 -0.35
N ASP A 630 -11.25 18.22 0.13
CA ASP A 630 -10.99 19.27 1.11
C ASP A 630 -10.55 18.71 2.46
N ARG A 631 -11.23 17.67 2.96
CA ARG A 631 -10.93 17.05 4.26
C ARG A 631 -9.54 16.41 4.30
N GLU A 632 -9.15 15.73 3.22
CA GLU A 632 -7.88 15.00 3.12
C GLU A 632 -6.74 15.85 2.52
N GLY A 633 -7.00 17.11 2.14
CA GLY A 633 -5.98 18.02 1.60
C GLY A 633 -5.49 17.65 0.19
N ILE A 634 -6.37 17.08 -0.64
CA ILE A 634 -6.03 16.53 -1.96
C ILE A 634 -6.30 17.57 -3.04
N MET A 635 -5.29 17.84 -3.87
CA MET A 635 -5.49 18.64 -5.09
C MET A 635 -5.94 17.73 -6.24
N LEU A 636 -7.24 17.67 -6.49
CA LEU A 636 -7.77 16.91 -7.63
C LEU A 636 -7.39 17.59 -8.96
N PRO A 637 -6.93 16.83 -9.96
CA PRO A 637 -6.60 17.39 -11.26
C PRO A 637 -7.88 17.84 -11.97
N GLN A 638 -7.87 18.99 -12.63
CA GLN A 638 -9.02 19.52 -13.39
C GLN A 638 -10.33 19.57 -12.58
N PRO A 639 -10.39 20.34 -11.48
CA PRO A 639 -11.59 20.44 -10.61
C PRO A 639 -12.86 20.85 -11.37
N ALA A 640 -12.70 21.53 -12.50
CA ALA A 640 -13.77 21.86 -13.45
C ALA A 640 -14.62 20.66 -13.89
N LYS A 641 -14.10 19.41 -13.86
CA LYS A 641 -14.88 18.20 -14.14
C LYS A 641 -15.99 17.95 -13.11
N ILE A 642 -15.69 18.17 -11.82
CA ILE A 642 -16.66 18.04 -10.72
C ILE A 642 -17.78 19.06 -10.94
N ASN A 643 -17.39 20.31 -11.16
CA ASN A 643 -18.33 21.41 -11.33
C ASN A 643 -19.20 21.24 -12.58
N ASN A 644 -18.63 20.79 -13.71
CA ASN A 644 -19.42 20.46 -14.89
C ASN A 644 -20.49 19.40 -14.58
N ASN A 645 -20.10 18.25 -14.02
CA ASN A 645 -21.04 17.16 -13.75
C ASN A 645 -22.12 17.59 -12.75
N LEU A 646 -21.74 18.30 -11.69
CA LEU A 646 -22.67 18.84 -10.70
C LEU A 646 -23.70 19.79 -11.34
N LEU A 647 -23.24 20.77 -12.12
CA LEU A 647 -24.09 21.78 -12.75
C LEU A 647 -25.01 21.20 -13.83
N ILE A 648 -24.52 20.24 -14.62
CA ILE A 648 -25.31 19.53 -15.63
C ILE A 648 -26.37 18.65 -14.96
N ALA A 649 -26.01 17.90 -13.91
CA ALA A 649 -26.97 17.08 -13.15
C ALA A 649 -28.09 17.94 -12.53
N GLN A 650 -27.73 19.08 -11.91
CA GLN A 650 -28.71 20.02 -11.34
C GLN A 650 -29.64 20.64 -12.37
N PHE A 651 -29.15 20.91 -13.58
CA PHE A 651 -29.98 21.43 -14.66
C PHE A 651 -30.95 20.37 -15.18
N LEU A 652 -30.44 19.16 -15.47
CA LEU A 652 -31.25 18.07 -16.01
C LEU A 652 -32.29 17.56 -15.01
N GLU A 653 -31.97 17.53 -13.70
CA GLU A 653 -32.95 17.24 -12.66
C GLU A 653 -34.09 18.28 -12.64
N PHE A 654 -33.73 19.56 -12.71
CA PHE A 654 -34.72 20.64 -12.72
C PHE A 654 -35.61 20.56 -13.97
N GLU A 655 -35.01 20.32 -15.13
CA GLU A 655 -35.73 20.16 -16.40
C GLU A 655 -36.65 18.94 -16.39
N GLN A 656 -36.24 17.83 -15.78
CA GLN A 656 -37.07 16.63 -15.65
C GLN A 656 -38.31 16.87 -14.77
N ASN A 657 -38.18 17.72 -13.75
CA ASN A 657 -39.23 17.96 -12.76
C ASN A 657 -40.13 19.16 -13.09
N SER A 658 -39.71 20.06 -13.98
CA SER A 658 -40.49 21.24 -14.37
C SER A 658 -41.12 21.08 -15.75
N SER A 659 -42.43 21.31 -15.83
CA SER A 659 -43.15 21.44 -17.11
C SER A 659 -43.16 22.88 -17.65
N ASN A 660 -42.53 23.84 -16.94
CA ASN A 660 -42.52 25.24 -17.33
C ASN A 660 -41.25 25.57 -18.13
N GLN A 661 -41.42 25.77 -19.45
CA GLN A 661 -40.33 26.07 -20.37
C GLN A 661 -39.54 27.34 -19.96
N GLN A 662 -40.22 28.35 -19.44
CA GLN A 662 -39.58 29.63 -19.07
C GLN A 662 -38.72 29.52 -17.81
N GLU A 663 -39.14 28.69 -16.85
CA GLU A 663 -38.34 28.36 -15.67
C GLU A 663 -37.12 27.52 -16.05
N CYS A 664 -37.29 26.55 -16.95
CA CYS A 664 -36.18 25.73 -17.47
C CYS A 664 -35.15 26.61 -18.19
N ALA A 665 -35.58 27.55 -19.03
CA ALA A 665 -34.70 28.51 -19.69
C ALA A 665 -33.94 29.41 -18.68
N THR A 666 -34.60 29.80 -17.58
CA THR A 666 -33.97 30.58 -16.50
C THR A 666 -32.90 29.75 -15.77
N LYS A 667 -33.20 28.48 -15.45
CA LYS A 667 -32.23 27.56 -14.85
C LYS A 667 -31.05 27.31 -15.79
N ALA A 668 -31.29 27.06 -17.08
CA ALA A 668 -30.25 26.89 -18.09
C ALA A 668 -29.31 28.11 -18.17
N LYS A 669 -29.87 29.33 -18.13
CA LYS A 669 -29.09 30.57 -18.12
C LYS A 669 -28.20 30.68 -16.89
N ASN A 670 -28.70 30.31 -15.71
CA ASN A 670 -27.91 30.31 -14.48
C ASN A 670 -26.80 29.26 -14.53
N THR A 671 -27.12 28.03 -14.97
CA THR A 671 -26.13 26.95 -15.18
C THR A 671 -25.02 27.39 -16.13
N ARG A 672 -25.38 28.06 -17.23
CA ARG A 672 -24.41 28.62 -18.20
C ARG A 672 -23.46 29.63 -17.55
N LEU A 673 -23.97 30.54 -16.73
CA LEU A 673 -23.15 31.56 -16.07
C LEU A 673 -22.13 30.94 -15.11
N LEU A 674 -22.54 29.92 -14.35
CA LEU A 674 -21.65 29.20 -13.45
C LEU A 674 -20.62 28.36 -14.24
N LEU A 675 -21.06 27.64 -15.26
CA LEU A 675 -20.19 26.79 -16.07
C LEU A 675 -19.13 27.61 -16.83
N ALA A 676 -19.45 28.84 -17.24
CA ALA A 676 -18.49 29.74 -17.88
C ALA A 676 -17.34 30.18 -16.95
N GLN A 677 -17.52 30.11 -15.63
CA GLN A 677 -16.48 30.45 -14.64
C GLN A 677 -15.39 29.35 -14.55
N GLU A 678 -15.69 28.14 -15.04
CA GLU A 678 -14.77 27.01 -15.02
C GLU A 678 -13.77 27.00 -16.19
N LEU A 679 -13.93 27.88 -17.17
CA LEU A 679 -13.06 27.96 -18.34
C LEU A 679 -11.67 28.50 -17.98
N GLN A 680 -10.63 27.77 -18.39
CA GLN A 680 -9.23 28.10 -18.12
C GLN A 680 -8.51 28.72 -19.33
N GLY A 681 -9.09 28.60 -20.53
CA GLY A 681 -8.49 29.12 -21.78
C GLY A 681 -7.30 28.30 -22.29
N THR A 682 -7.02 27.14 -21.70
CA THR A 682 -5.99 26.20 -22.16
C THR A 682 -6.62 25.11 -23.04
N PRO A 683 -6.01 24.77 -24.19
CA PRO A 683 -6.56 23.75 -25.07
C PRO A 683 -6.42 22.37 -24.43
N CYS A 684 -7.54 21.80 -23.98
CA CYS A 684 -7.63 20.45 -23.44
C CYS A 684 -9.07 19.91 -23.57
N ALA A 685 -9.23 18.58 -23.49
CA ALA A 685 -10.52 17.91 -23.62
C ALA A 685 -11.59 18.45 -22.64
N THR A 686 -11.18 18.79 -21.42
CA THR A 686 -12.06 19.39 -20.40
C THR A 686 -12.61 20.74 -20.83
N GLU A 687 -11.75 21.64 -21.32
CA GLU A 687 -12.17 22.95 -21.85
C GLU A 687 -13.13 22.79 -23.05
N PHE A 688 -12.83 21.85 -23.95
CA PHE A 688 -13.65 21.59 -25.15
C PHE A 688 -15.05 21.08 -24.81
N VAL A 689 -15.19 20.17 -23.84
CA VAL A 689 -16.51 19.68 -23.41
C VAL A 689 -17.29 20.79 -22.69
N ILE A 690 -16.65 21.60 -21.84
CA ILE A 690 -17.31 22.73 -21.18
C ILE A 690 -17.83 23.73 -22.23
N LEU A 691 -17.03 24.06 -23.24
CA LEU A 691 -17.46 24.92 -24.36
C LEU A 691 -18.61 24.30 -25.16
N THR A 692 -18.57 22.99 -25.42
CA THR A 692 -19.65 22.25 -26.09
C THR A 692 -20.97 22.34 -25.31
N ASN A 693 -20.91 22.16 -23.99
CA ASN A 693 -22.06 22.31 -23.09
C ASN A 693 -22.58 23.75 -23.05
N LEU A 694 -21.69 24.75 -23.03
CA LEU A 694 -22.06 26.17 -23.09
C LEU A 694 -22.78 26.50 -24.40
N CYS A 695 -22.30 26.00 -25.54
CA CYS A 695 -22.97 26.15 -26.84
C CYS A 695 -24.39 25.56 -26.81
N SER A 696 -24.55 24.35 -26.29
CA SER A 696 -25.85 23.69 -26.12
C SER A 696 -26.82 24.51 -25.27
N LEU A 697 -26.37 24.98 -24.10
CA LEU A 697 -27.17 25.81 -23.20
C LEU A 697 -27.49 27.18 -23.82
N CYS A 698 -26.62 27.76 -24.65
CA CYS A 698 -26.92 28.99 -25.37
C CYS A 698 -28.07 28.80 -26.35
N LEU A 699 -28.05 27.73 -27.14
CA LEU A 699 -29.14 27.40 -28.06
C LEU A 699 -30.43 27.06 -27.32
N TYR A 700 -30.32 26.42 -26.15
CA TYR A 700 -31.46 26.14 -25.28
C TYR A 700 -32.15 27.42 -24.77
N CYS A 701 -31.37 28.48 -24.53
CA CYS A 701 -31.86 29.80 -24.12
C CYS A 701 -32.16 30.77 -25.27
N ASP A 702 -32.15 30.30 -26.53
CA ASP A 702 -32.29 31.13 -27.75
C ASP A 702 -31.27 32.28 -27.85
N ASP A 703 -30.05 32.10 -27.32
CA ASP A 703 -28.95 33.09 -27.32
C ASP A 703 -27.89 32.75 -28.40
N ASP A 704 -28.23 33.03 -29.65
CA ASP A 704 -27.40 32.72 -30.83
C ASP A 704 -26.08 33.50 -30.86
N ALA A 705 -26.05 34.69 -30.26
CA ALA A 705 -24.85 35.53 -30.17
C ALA A 705 -23.81 34.88 -29.25
N SER A 706 -24.22 34.42 -28.07
CA SER A 706 -23.32 33.72 -27.15
C SER A 706 -22.88 32.36 -27.71
N TYR A 707 -23.78 31.64 -28.40
CA TYR A 707 -23.42 30.41 -29.12
C TYR A 707 -22.27 30.64 -30.09
N SER A 708 -22.38 31.67 -30.95
CA SER A 708 -21.36 31.98 -31.95
C SER A 708 -20.01 32.32 -31.29
N ASN A 709 -20.02 33.13 -30.22
CA ASN A 709 -18.79 33.45 -29.48
C ASN A 709 -18.10 32.22 -28.88
N TYR A 710 -18.86 31.28 -28.30
CA TYR A 710 -18.28 30.06 -27.74
C TYR A 710 -17.84 29.07 -28.83
N LYS A 711 -18.55 29.00 -29.95
CA LYS A 711 -18.14 28.23 -31.14
C LYS A 711 -16.81 28.75 -31.69
N ASP A 712 -16.68 30.05 -31.88
CA ASP A 712 -15.41 30.67 -32.31
C ASP A 712 -14.29 30.37 -31.31
N LYS A 713 -14.58 30.37 -30.00
CA LYS A 713 -13.59 30.07 -28.97
C LYS A 713 -13.09 28.62 -29.06
N ILE A 714 -13.97 27.64 -29.22
CA ILE A 714 -13.56 26.22 -29.33
C ILE A 714 -12.79 25.97 -30.63
N GLU A 715 -13.19 26.57 -31.74
CA GLU A 715 -12.51 26.47 -33.05
C GLU A 715 -11.09 27.04 -32.99
N ASN A 716 -10.92 28.21 -32.36
CA ASN A 716 -9.60 28.80 -32.14
C ASN A 716 -8.69 27.92 -31.27
N LEU A 717 -9.23 27.30 -30.21
CA LEU A 717 -8.45 26.42 -29.34
C LEU A 717 -8.10 25.09 -30.01
N MET A 718 -9.00 24.54 -30.84
CA MET A 718 -8.77 23.32 -31.64
C MET A 718 -7.94 23.58 -32.90
N GLN A 719 -7.75 24.84 -33.29
CA GLN A 719 -7.11 25.25 -34.54
C GLN A 719 -7.81 24.70 -35.79
N CYS A 720 -9.14 24.61 -35.75
CA CYS A 720 -9.96 24.17 -36.88
C CYS A 720 -10.78 25.34 -37.46
N THR A 721 -11.26 25.16 -38.70
CA THR A 721 -12.05 26.22 -39.40
C THR A 721 -13.54 26.13 -39.08
N ASP A 722 -14.08 24.92 -38.95
CA ASP A 722 -15.47 24.69 -38.55
C ASP A 722 -15.55 23.38 -37.76
N VAL A 723 -15.85 23.46 -36.47
CA VAL A 723 -15.96 22.28 -35.61
C VAL A 723 -17.12 21.36 -36.00
N SER A 724 -18.09 21.86 -36.79
CA SER A 724 -19.23 21.06 -37.29
C SER A 724 -18.94 20.31 -38.60
N ASP A 725 -17.73 20.44 -39.17
CA ASP A 725 -17.38 19.75 -40.40
C ASP A 725 -17.08 18.26 -40.16
N VAL A 726 -18.09 17.42 -40.40
CA VAL A 726 -17.95 15.95 -40.27
C VAL A 726 -16.86 15.35 -41.15
N SER A 727 -16.39 16.06 -42.18
CA SER A 727 -15.33 15.56 -43.09
C SER A 727 -13.90 15.86 -42.63
N ASP A 728 -13.71 16.70 -41.62
CA ASP A 728 -12.38 17.01 -41.07
C ASP A 728 -11.94 15.94 -40.06
N GLU A 729 -11.14 14.99 -40.53
CA GLU A 729 -10.61 13.88 -39.72
C GLU A 729 -9.64 14.34 -38.60
N ASN A 730 -9.22 15.60 -38.58
CA ASN A 730 -8.34 16.12 -37.52
C ASN A 730 -9.11 16.55 -36.25
N ILE A 731 -10.44 16.64 -36.33
CA ILE A 731 -11.31 16.98 -35.20
C ILE A 731 -11.86 15.69 -34.62
N ASP A 732 -11.94 15.58 -33.28
CA ASP A 732 -12.57 14.42 -32.65
C ASP A 732 -14.01 14.23 -33.12
N ASP A 733 -14.39 12.98 -33.43
CA ASP A 733 -15.74 12.61 -33.88
C ASP A 733 -16.82 13.09 -32.88
N PHE A 734 -16.51 13.06 -31.58
CA PHE A 734 -17.40 13.50 -30.51
C PHE A 734 -17.84 14.95 -30.72
N TYR A 735 -16.91 15.88 -30.93
CA TYR A 735 -17.24 17.30 -31.09
C TYR A 735 -17.93 17.56 -32.43
N ARG A 736 -17.45 16.96 -33.53
CA ARG A 736 -18.09 17.08 -34.85
C ARG A 736 -19.55 16.67 -34.81
N TYR A 737 -19.85 15.56 -34.12
CA TYR A 737 -21.20 15.05 -33.95
C TYR A 737 -22.10 16.01 -33.14
N TYR A 738 -21.60 16.61 -32.06
CA TYR A 738 -22.39 17.57 -31.29
C TYR A 738 -22.70 18.84 -32.09
N PHE A 739 -21.69 19.42 -32.73
CA PHE A 739 -21.84 20.69 -33.42
C PHE A 739 -22.66 20.57 -34.71
N VAL A 740 -22.58 19.46 -35.46
CA VAL A 740 -23.48 19.27 -36.62
C VAL A 740 -24.96 19.20 -36.19
N TRP A 741 -25.25 18.63 -35.01
CA TRP A 741 -26.61 18.64 -34.43
C TRP A 741 -27.04 20.04 -34.00
N PHE A 742 -26.14 20.84 -33.42
CA PHE A 742 -26.40 22.24 -33.07
C PHE A 742 -26.72 23.08 -34.32
N GLU A 743 -25.94 22.93 -35.39
CA GLU A 743 -26.21 23.60 -36.66
C GLU A 743 -27.50 23.11 -37.32
N ALA A 744 -27.84 21.82 -37.21
CA ALA A 744 -29.10 21.29 -37.71
C ALA A 744 -30.30 21.92 -36.99
N TYR A 745 -30.23 22.08 -35.67
CA TYR A 745 -31.26 22.79 -34.89
C TYR A 745 -31.40 24.26 -35.34
N ARG A 746 -30.29 24.99 -35.49
CA ARG A 746 -30.31 26.38 -35.98
C ARG A 746 -30.94 26.48 -37.38
N ALA A 747 -30.61 25.54 -38.27
CA ALA A 747 -31.18 25.49 -39.61
C ALA A 747 -32.70 25.23 -39.60
N LEU A 748 -33.19 24.34 -38.73
CA LEU A 748 -34.62 24.09 -38.53
C LEU A 748 -35.34 25.32 -37.96
N ARG A 749 -34.82 25.90 -36.87
CA ARG A 749 -35.36 27.10 -36.20
C ARG A 749 -35.51 28.26 -37.18
N ASP A 750 -34.48 28.49 -37.99
CA ASP A 750 -34.41 29.56 -38.98
C ASP A 750 -35.16 29.22 -40.30
N LYS A 751 -35.80 28.05 -40.39
CA LYS A 751 -36.54 27.56 -41.58
C LYS A 751 -35.67 27.43 -42.84
N LYS A 752 -34.36 27.19 -42.67
CA LYS A 752 -33.39 26.94 -43.75
C LYS A 752 -33.39 25.44 -44.13
N TRP A 753 -34.49 24.98 -44.72
CA TRP A 753 -34.74 23.54 -44.96
C TRP A 753 -33.70 22.84 -45.83
N GLU A 754 -33.20 23.49 -46.89
CA GLU A 754 -32.14 22.92 -47.74
C GLU A 754 -30.82 22.73 -47.00
N LEU A 755 -30.50 23.64 -46.06
CA LEU A 755 -29.33 23.51 -45.20
C LEU A 755 -29.53 22.39 -44.18
N ALA A 756 -30.73 22.30 -43.58
CA ALA A 756 -31.07 21.24 -42.64
C ALA A 756 -30.99 19.84 -43.31
N GLU A 757 -31.45 19.71 -44.55
CA GLU A 757 -31.34 18.46 -45.33
C GLU A 757 -29.87 18.09 -45.61
N LYS A 758 -29.03 19.06 -46.00
CA LYS A 758 -27.59 18.85 -46.18
C LYS A 758 -26.90 18.39 -44.89
N LEU A 759 -27.24 19.01 -43.76
CA LEU A 759 -26.68 18.65 -42.45
C LEU A 759 -27.17 17.28 -41.99
N PHE A 760 -28.44 16.92 -42.25
CA PHE A 760 -28.95 15.58 -42.01
C PHE A 760 -28.15 14.51 -42.76
N HIS A 761 -27.85 14.73 -44.05
CA HIS A 761 -27.02 13.80 -44.82
C HIS A 761 -25.58 13.67 -44.30
N LYS A 762 -25.07 14.68 -43.60
CA LYS A 762 -23.78 14.62 -42.90
C LYS A 762 -23.86 13.81 -41.59
N ILE A 763 -25.01 13.81 -40.92
CA ILE A 763 -25.27 13.07 -39.67
C ILE A 763 -25.58 11.59 -39.95
N ASP A 764 -26.25 11.30 -41.06
CA ASP A 764 -26.71 9.96 -41.40
C ASP A 764 -25.53 8.99 -41.60
N GLY A 765 -25.40 8.00 -40.70
CA GLY A 765 -24.27 7.06 -40.68
C GLY A 765 -22.99 7.55 -39.99
N PHE A 766 -22.96 8.78 -39.46
CA PHE A 766 -21.84 9.33 -38.71
C PHE A 766 -22.11 9.27 -37.20
N ILE A 767 -21.56 8.25 -36.51
CA ILE A 767 -21.71 8.04 -35.06
C ILE A 767 -20.31 7.81 -34.45
N PRO A 768 -19.87 8.63 -33.47
CA PRO A 768 -18.60 8.42 -32.73
C PRO A 768 -18.49 7.01 -32.12
N ALA A 769 -17.30 6.41 -32.01
CA ALA A 769 -17.20 5.04 -31.46
C ALA A 769 -17.68 4.94 -30.01
N LEU A 770 -17.51 6.00 -29.21
CA LEU A 770 -18.05 6.13 -27.85
C LEU A 770 -19.57 5.87 -27.78
N PHE A 771 -20.29 6.11 -28.88
CA PHE A 771 -21.75 6.02 -28.96
C PHE A 771 -22.27 4.79 -29.71
N LYS A 772 -21.39 3.96 -30.29
CA LYS A 772 -21.78 2.77 -31.06
C LYS A 772 -22.56 1.74 -30.24
N LYS A 773 -22.32 1.63 -28.93
CA LYS A 773 -23.08 0.72 -28.04
C LYS A 773 -24.57 1.12 -27.91
N GLN A 774 -24.94 2.30 -28.40
CA GLN A 774 -26.28 2.88 -28.32
C GLN A 774 -26.90 3.17 -29.70
N GLU A 775 -26.40 2.54 -30.77
CA GLU A 775 -26.77 2.77 -32.18
C GLU A 775 -28.29 2.86 -32.42
N ILE A 776 -29.08 2.00 -31.78
CA ILE A 776 -30.56 2.00 -31.89
C ILE A 776 -31.19 3.33 -31.46
N PHE A 777 -30.63 4.02 -30.46
CA PHE A 777 -31.16 5.32 -30.04
C PHE A 777 -30.83 6.41 -31.06
N TRP A 778 -29.65 6.34 -31.68
CA TRP A 778 -29.22 7.32 -32.68
C TRP A 778 -29.99 7.19 -33.99
N GLU A 779 -30.27 5.96 -34.45
CA GLU A 779 -31.13 5.73 -35.62
C GLU A 779 -32.50 6.36 -35.45
N LYS A 780 -33.13 6.17 -34.27
CA LYS A 780 -34.43 6.78 -33.94
C LYS A 780 -34.34 8.31 -33.88
N LYS A 781 -33.25 8.85 -33.33
CA LYS A 781 -32.99 10.29 -33.25
C LYS A 781 -32.83 10.90 -34.64
N ASN A 782 -32.04 10.28 -35.51
CA ASN A 782 -31.84 10.69 -36.91
C ASN A 782 -33.15 10.61 -37.69
N ALA A 783 -33.95 9.56 -37.49
CA ALA A 783 -35.27 9.43 -38.10
C ALA A 783 -36.23 10.55 -37.67
N ALA A 784 -36.19 10.96 -36.40
CA ALA A 784 -36.97 12.09 -35.91
C ALA A 784 -36.55 13.42 -36.56
N LEU A 785 -35.23 13.66 -36.71
CA LEU A 785 -34.73 14.84 -37.43
C LEU A 785 -35.20 14.85 -38.89
N LYS A 786 -35.07 13.71 -39.59
CA LYS A 786 -35.58 13.56 -40.97
C LYS A 786 -37.07 13.85 -41.08
N ARG A 787 -37.86 13.38 -40.12
CA ARG A 787 -39.31 13.66 -40.05
C ARG A 787 -39.58 15.15 -39.96
N LEU A 788 -38.91 15.89 -39.07
CA LEU A 788 -39.07 17.34 -38.92
C LEU A 788 -38.72 18.10 -40.21
N ILE A 789 -37.65 17.69 -40.91
CA ILE A 789 -37.25 18.30 -42.19
C ILE A 789 -38.32 18.07 -43.26
N LEU A 790 -38.83 16.84 -43.39
CA LEU A 790 -39.87 16.49 -44.37
C LEU A 790 -41.22 17.14 -44.07
N SER A 791 -41.61 17.22 -42.80
CA SER A 791 -42.86 17.87 -42.37
C SER A 791 -42.77 19.39 -42.29
N LYS A 792 -41.57 19.96 -42.43
CA LYS A 792 -41.28 21.39 -42.23
C LYS A 792 -41.77 21.91 -40.87
N GLU A 793 -41.61 21.08 -39.85
CA GLU A 793 -42.00 21.36 -38.48
C GLU A 793 -40.82 21.99 -37.70
N VAL A 794 -41.13 23.00 -36.88
CA VAL A 794 -40.14 23.66 -36.01
C VAL A 794 -40.52 23.38 -34.57
N LEU A 795 -39.58 22.84 -33.80
CA LEU A 795 -39.72 22.64 -32.36
C LEU A 795 -39.07 23.80 -31.60
N SER A 796 -39.60 24.12 -30.41
CA SER A 796 -38.89 24.95 -29.45
C SER A 796 -37.59 24.26 -29.00
N ALA A 797 -36.63 24.99 -28.44
CA ALA A 797 -35.40 24.38 -27.92
C ALA A 797 -35.69 23.31 -26.84
N TYR A 798 -36.69 23.58 -26.00
CA TYR A 798 -37.20 22.66 -24.99
C TYR A 798 -37.75 21.38 -25.62
N ASP A 799 -38.66 21.51 -26.60
CA ASP A 799 -39.27 20.36 -27.27
C ASP A 799 -38.27 19.58 -28.13
N PHE A 800 -37.27 20.26 -28.70
CA PHE A 800 -36.18 19.60 -29.42
C PHE A 800 -35.26 18.80 -28.48
N CYS A 801 -35.27 19.09 -27.17
CA CYS A 801 -34.53 18.34 -26.17
C CYS A 801 -35.33 17.19 -25.56
N ILE A 802 -36.62 17.40 -25.28
CA ILE A 802 -37.42 16.47 -24.46
C ILE A 802 -38.41 15.67 -25.31
N HIS A 803 -38.89 16.24 -26.42
CA HIS A 803 -39.98 15.70 -27.24
C HIS A 803 -39.57 15.40 -28.69
N LEU A 804 -38.27 15.43 -29.02
CA LEU A 804 -37.76 15.19 -30.37
C LEU A 804 -38.19 13.81 -30.90
N VAL A 805 -37.93 12.77 -30.11
CA VAL A 805 -38.36 11.40 -30.41
C VAL A 805 -39.61 11.11 -29.59
N GLN A 806 -40.73 10.79 -30.27
CA GLN A 806 -41.96 10.37 -29.61
C GLN A 806 -41.87 8.89 -29.26
N THR A 807 -42.04 8.57 -27.98
CA THR A 807 -41.77 7.23 -27.45
C THR A 807 -42.96 6.68 -26.67
N ASP A 808 -43.18 5.37 -26.76
CA ASP A 808 -44.21 4.69 -25.97
C ASP A 808 -43.74 4.54 -24.51
N ARG A 809 -44.68 4.43 -23.55
CA ARG A 809 -44.46 4.38 -22.09
C ARG A 809 -43.48 3.30 -21.56
N ARG A 810 -42.90 2.44 -22.39
CA ARG A 810 -42.04 1.30 -22.01
C ARG A 810 -40.58 1.47 -22.41
N GLU A 811 -40.04 2.68 -22.40
CA GLU A 811 -38.63 2.87 -22.75
C GLU A 811 -37.66 2.71 -21.58
N THR A 812 -36.44 2.30 -21.93
CA THR A 812 -35.30 2.12 -21.03
C THR A 812 -34.77 3.46 -20.53
N VAL A 813 -34.27 3.50 -19.30
CA VAL A 813 -33.65 4.66 -18.63
C VAL A 813 -32.64 5.43 -19.50
N LEU A 814 -31.99 4.80 -20.48
CA LEU A 814 -31.01 5.46 -21.36
C LEU A 814 -31.62 6.35 -22.45
N SER A 815 -32.84 6.06 -22.93
CA SER A 815 -33.32 6.61 -24.20
C SER A 815 -33.50 8.13 -24.16
N LYS A 816 -33.98 8.68 -23.04
CA LYS A 816 -34.24 10.13 -22.89
C LYS A 816 -32.97 10.97 -22.97
N PHE A 817 -31.84 10.49 -22.44
CA PHE A 817 -30.57 11.21 -22.52
C PHE A 817 -30.09 11.29 -23.98
N PHE A 818 -30.10 10.15 -24.69
CA PHE A 818 -29.64 10.08 -26.08
C PHE A 818 -30.57 10.73 -27.09
N PHE A 819 -31.88 10.80 -26.82
CA PHE A 819 -32.85 11.47 -27.70
C PHE A 819 -32.82 12.99 -27.65
N ARG A 820 -32.03 13.58 -26.75
CA ARG A 820 -31.88 15.03 -26.65
C ARG A 820 -31.24 15.61 -27.91
N GLY A 821 -31.91 16.55 -28.56
CA GLY A 821 -31.39 17.24 -29.75
C GLY A 821 -30.19 18.15 -29.44
N LEU A 822 -30.35 19.10 -28.52
CA LEU A 822 -29.24 19.92 -27.98
C LEU A 822 -28.57 19.16 -26.84
N MET A 823 -27.64 18.27 -27.20
CA MET A 823 -26.98 17.36 -26.27
C MET A 823 -26.16 18.10 -25.21
N LEU A 824 -26.08 17.52 -24.02
CA LEU A 824 -25.14 17.88 -22.96
C LEU A 824 -24.24 16.68 -22.70
N SER A 825 -23.05 16.93 -22.16
CA SER A 825 -22.07 15.90 -21.84
C SER A 825 -21.59 16.02 -20.41
N ASP A 826 -21.42 14.87 -19.78
CA ASP A 826 -20.61 14.75 -18.58
C ASP A 826 -19.11 14.80 -18.91
N LEU A 827 -18.29 14.91 -17.88
CA LEU A 827 -16.84 14.91 -17.91
C LEU A 827 -16.30 13.81 -17.00
N GLN A 828 -15.57 12.88 -17.60
CA GLN A 828 -15.00 11.73 -16.89
C GLN A 828 -13.46 11.75 -16.97
N TYR A 829 -12.81 10.96 -16.12
CA TYR A 829 -11.35 10.85 -16.11
C TYR A 829 -10.90 9.64 -16.95
N THR A 830 -10.63 9.87 -18.24
CA THR A 830 -10.17 8.84 -19.18
C THR A 830 -8.66 8.57 -19.08
N SER A 831 -7.85 9.59 -18.86
CA SER A 831 -6.42 9.52 -18.53
C SER A 831 -6.11 10.26 -17.22
N TYR A 832 -5.06 9.83 -16.52
CA TYR A 832 -4.51 10.46 -15.32
C TYR A 832 -3.05 10.82 -15.59
N GLN A 833 -2.61 11.99 -15.12
CA GLN A 833 -1.25 12.52 -15.28
C GLN A 833 -0.28 11.88 -14.27
#